data_AF-A0A8I2ZFD2-F1
#
_entry.id   AF-A0A8I2ZFD2-F1
#
_cell.length_a   1.000
_cell.length_b   1.000
_cell.length_c   1.000
_cell.angle_alpha   90.00
_cell.angle_beta   90.00
_cell.angle_gamma   90.00
#
_symmetry.space_group_name_H-M   'P 1'
#
loop_
_entity.id
_entity.type
_entity.pdbx_description
1 polymer ?
#
loop_
_entity_poly.entity_id
_entity_poly.type
_entity_poly.pdbx_seq_one_letter_code
_entity_poly.pdbx_strand_id
1 'polypeptide(L)'
;MTPHSNHKPRPSPRRAQPPRQHTAKTAMSLAALPTDILLDIISHLATAAPVARLAQTSKALHALVAAAGWKTFLQHAFPTLPLHHGEAQPLHDDGAQPWAGLARALTAAARLRDRHAYVPVVYTDARAASGNFLDGYAAAHAHPFSPYVDARLVHAGTQELVVWGAGEDLVGRFRHVSAGAGAGAEAWFRLDGSTAGHRPVGGDVTAVRVGAPRGRLGLFVGRASGVLELVSAEAGADDAGRVVAAFHVPRGAAQGASWGSVGFVDLFPGDEMLVSGDRARLGVYRLTDDHDRQQQQQQQQQPAATYSFPGPAGPRFLHAAKPLSDTTLACALGGDDEPLRLLTLTPAGPLVPLSTGKPRRLLSKLPSSGGTDSSSRQTTVRALEVLSPNVLLSAWDDGTVRLTDLRSPRAADALFRDRAYQPDEPLSSLLAWGGERFVAGSNEHAHLKMFDVRRPGVGYAYAEAAAPCRARGPVPAPAPAAAAVSATAVPTGRGARCHALSGRRCGFHACVRHALYRPSSVVILQPRPAARTRPARVHALAKAGDASGSFYVGLPGAVAEMRLGEQDAGVRPQEARAAAVRGWRAEVAEYSFLEIGETRIDTVMDWDGLAWSEGDLGLRPRAGAPRLVSRTLWDKGRVGGEGAWHRWDARFWAREHFEVTSRV
;
A
#
# COMPACT_ATOMS: atom_id res chain seq x y z
N MET A 1 80.84 44.35 -58.75
CA MET A 1 79.40 44.05 -58.65
C MET A 1 79.24 42.54 -58.60
N THR A 2 78.94 42.03 -57.41
CA THR A 2 78.70 40.62 -57.11
C THR A 2 77.26 40.23 -57.44
N PRO A 3 77.05 39.03 -58.00
CA PRO A 3 75.84 38.29 -57.69
C PRO A 3 76.17 36.88 -57.18
N HIS A 4 75.52 36.55 -56.05
CA HIS A 4 75.47 35.23 -55.46
C HIS A 4 74.76 34.23 -56.38
N SER A 5 75.35 33.05 -56.57
CA SER A 5 74.69 31.88 -57.18
C SER A 5 74.75 30.67 -56.25
N ASN A 6 73.57 30.09 -56.07
CA ASN A 6 73.15 29.04 -55.16
C ASN A 6 73.99 27.75 -55.16
N HIS A 7 74.37 27.31 -53.95
CA HIS A 7 74.66 25.91 -53.66
C HIS A 7 73.35 25.14 -53.40
N LYS A 8 73.10 24.07 -54.18
CA LYS A 8 72.15 23.00 -53.83
C LYS A 8 72.93 21.79 -53.28
N PRO A 9 72.68 21.32 -52.04
CA PRO A 9 73.17 20.02 -51.58
C PRO A 9 72.26 18.88 -52.08
N ARG A 10 72.87 17.74 -52.41
CA ARG A 10 72.21 16.45 -52.72
C ARG A 10 71.35 15.97 -51.54
N PRO A 11 70.17 15.34 -51.77
CA PRO A 11 69.43 14.69 -50.71
C PRO A 11 70.09 13.36 -50.31
N SER A 12 70.25 13.15 -49.01
CA SER A 12 70.64 11.90 -48.37
C SER A 12 69.51 10.86 -48.44
N PRO A 13 69.84 9.55 -48.43
CA PRO A 13 68.84 8.49 -48.62
C PRO A 13 67.91 8.40 -47.41
N ARG A 14 66.59 8.43 -47.68
CA ARG A 14 65.53 8.20 -46.68
C ARG A 14 65.70 6.82 -46.05
N ARG A 15 66.01 6.80 -44.76
CA ARG A 15 65.93 5.63 -43.89
C ARG A 15 64.46 5.19 -43.84
N ALA A 16 64.16 4.00 -44.35
CA ALA A 16 62.84 3.40 -44.26
C ALA A 16 62.47 3.21 -42.78
N GLN A 17 61.34 3.77 -42.35
CA GLN A 17 60.73 3.46 -41.06
C GLN A 17 60.22 2.01 -41.09
N PRO A 18 60.44 1.20 -40.05
CA PRO A 18 59.82 -0.11 -39.96
C PRO A 18 58.29 0.06 -39.86
N PRO A 19 57.51 -0.92 -40.35
CA PRO A 19 56.06 -0.84 -40.31
C PRO A 19 55.61 -0.72 -38.85
N ARG A 20 54.79 0.30 -38.57
CA ARG A 20 54.05 0.39 -37.31
C ARG A 20 53.25 -0.89 -37.16
N GLN A 21 53.66 -1.75 -36.23
CA GLN A 21 52.80 -2.81 -35.72
C GLN A 21 51.59 -2.13 -35.07
N HIS A 22 50.49 -2.06 -35.81
CA HIS A 22 49.18 -1.81 -35.23
C HIS A 22 48.88 -3.03 -34.35
N THR A 23 49.21 -2.95 -33.06
CA THR A 23 48.54 -3.77 -32.07
C THR A 23 47.06 -3.39 -32.16
N ALA A 24 46.28 -4.25 -32.83
CA ALA A 24 44.83 -4.18 -32.75
C ALA A 24 44.49 -4.36 -31.27
N LYS A 25 44.30 -3.25 -30.55
CA LYS A 25 43.57 -3.28 -29.28
C LYS A 25 42.21 -3.82 -29.65
N THR A 26 41.99 -5.11 -29.42
CA THR A 26 40.68 -5.73 -29.50
C THR A 26 39.80 -4.90 -28.58
N ALA A 27 38.98 -4.02 -29.15
CA ALA A 27 38.07 -3.20 -28.38
C ALA A 27 37.13 -4.17 -27.67
N MET A 28 37.30 -4.34 -26.36
CA MET A 28 36.42 -5.19 -25.57
C MET A 28 35.02 -4.60 -25.66
N SER A 29 34.16 -5.29 -26.41
CA SER A 29 32.75 -4.93 -26.50
C SER A 29 32.07 -5.27 -25.19
N LEU A 30 31.14 -4.42 -24.73
CA LEU A 30 30.31 -4.68 -23.57
C LEU A 30 29.61 -6.05 -23.67
N ALA A 31 29.20 -6.44 -24.88
CA ALA A 31 28.55 -7.73 -25.15
C ALA A 31 29.49 -8.95 -25.01
N ALA A 32 30.81 -8.74 -24.90
CA ALA A 32 31.79 -9.80 -24.69
C ALA A 32 32.07 -10.06 -23.19
N LEU A 33 31.47 -9.29 -22.29
CA LEU A 33 31.57 -9.55 -20.85
C LEU A 33 30.77 -10.80 -20.45
N PRO A 34 31.19 -11.53 -19.40
CA PRO A 34 30.42 -12.63 -18.84
C PRO A 34 29.00 -12.20 -18.42
N THR A 35 28.03 -13.11 -18.52
CA THR A 35 26.62 -12.88 -18.16
C THR A 35 26.47 -12.30 -16.75
N ASP A 36 27.20 -12.81 -15.76
CA ASP A 36 27.08 -12.37 -14.37
C ASP A 36 27.49 -10.90 -14.19
N ILE A 37 28.54 -10.47 -14.89
CA ILE A 37 29.00 -9.07 -14.88
C ILE A 37 27.99 -8.16 -15.57
N LEU A 38 27.37 -8.63 -16.66
CA LEU A 38 26.32 -7.87 -17.34
C LEU A 38 25.07 -7.70 -16.47
N LEU A 39 24.68 -8.74 -15.73
CA LEU A 39 23.56 -8.68 -14.78
C LEU A 39 23.88 -7.77 -13.60
N ASP A 40 25.11 -7.80 -13.08
CA ASP A 40 25.59 -6.87 -12.05
C ASP A 40 25.53 -5.41 -12.53
N ILE A 41 26.00 -5.13 -13.75
CA ILE A 41 25.87 -3.80 -14.39
C ILE A 41 24.39 -3.38 -14.48
N ILE A 42 23.50 -4.28 -14.88
CA ILE A 42 22.06 -4.01 -14.98
C ILE A 42 21.45 -3.70 -13.62
N SER A 43 21.89 -4.36 -12.55
CA SER A 43 21.42 -4.10 -11.18
C SER A 43 21.67 -2.64 -10.75
N HIS A 44 22.74 -2.03 -11.25
CA HIS A 44 23.11 -0.65 -10.95
C HIS A 44 22.45 0.40 -11.85
N LEU A 45 21.67 0.00 -12.86
CA LEU A 45 20.93 0.94 -13.70
C LEU A 45 19.77 1.54 -12.91
N ALA A 46 19.78 2.87 -12.77
CA ALA A 46 18.83 3.57 -11.92
C ALA A 46 17.37 3.48 -12.42
N THR A 47 17.14 3.42 -13.73
CA THR A 47 15.79 3.39 -14.32
C THR A 47 15.63 2.30 -15.37
N ALA A 48 14.38 1.98 -15.70
CA ALA A 48 14.04 1.04 -16.76
C ALA A 48 14.48 1.54 -18.16
N ALA A 49 14.63 2.85 -18.37
CA ALA A 49 14.99 3.39 -19.69
C ALA A 49 16.42 3.01 -20.15
N PRO A 50 17.48 3.16 -19.33
CA PRO A 50 18.80 2.60 -19.60
C PRO A 50 18.81 1.09 -19.86
N VAL A 51 18.01 0.30 -19.13
CA VAL A 51 17.89 -1.15 -19.36
C VAL A 51 17.36 -1.43 -20.77
N ALA A 52 16.29 -0.72 -21.17
CA ALA A 52 15.74 -0.82 -22.52
C ALA A 52 16.74 -0.38 -23.60
N ARG A 53 17.46 0.72 -23.38
CA ARG A 53 18.50 1.20 -24.31
C ARG A 53 19.65 0.22 -24.42
N LEU A 54 20.09 -0.38 -23.32
CA LEU A 54 21.14 -1.41 -23.31
C LEU A 54 20.72 -2.61 -24.16
N ALA A 55 19.47 -3.06 -24.00
CA ALA A 55 18.89 -4.14 -24.81
C ALA A 55 18.82 -3.80 -26.32
N GLN A 56 18.79 -2.52 -26.69
CA GLN A 56 18.75 -2.08 -28.09
C GLN A 56 20.15 -2.00 -28.74
N THR A 57 21.23 -2.12 -27.97
CA THR A 57 22.59 -1.95 -28.51
C THR A 57 23.12 -3.18 -29.27
N SER A 58 22.69 -4.40 -28.91
CA SER A 58 23.09 -5.63 -29.60
C SER A 58 22.09 -6.76 -29.40
N LYS A 59 22.09 -7.75 -30.30
CA LYS A 59 21.24 -8.96 -30.19
C LYS A 59 21.55 -9.78 -28.95
N ALA A 60 22.83 -9.88 -28.57
CA ALA A 60 23.25 -10.61 -27.37
C ALA A 60 22.72 -9.94 -26.08
N LEU A 61 22.85 -8.63 -25.97
CA LEU A 61 22.32 -7.87 -24.83
C LEU A 61 20.79 -7.85 -24.81
N HIS A 62 20.14 -7.84 -25.98
CA HIS A 62 18.69 -7.99 -26.07
C HIS A 62 18.23 -9.32 -25.46
N ALA A 63 18.86 -10.43 -25.87
CA ALA A 63 18.53 -11.76 -25.36
C ALA A 63 18.78 -11.88 -23.84
N LEU A 64 19.90 -11.35 -23.35
CA LEU A 64 20.23 -11.33 -21.92
C LEU A 64 19.22 -10.50 -21.10
N VAL A 65 18.85 -9.31 -21.57
CA VAL A 65 17.87 -8.46 -20.89
C VAL A 65 16.49 -9.10 -20.87
N ALA A 66 16.08 -9.72 -21.98
CA ALA A 66 14.80 -10.44 -22.07
C ALA A 66 14.75 -11.65 -21.15
N ALA A 67 15.84 -12.42 -21.05
CA ALA A 67 15.90 -13.64 -20.24
C ALA A 67 16.00 -13.35 -18.73
N ALA A 68 16.84 -12.38 -18.32
CA ALA A 68 17.14 -12.16 -16.91
C ALA A 68 17.29 -10.68 -16.52
N GLY A 69 17.71 -9.80 -17.43
CA GLY A 69 18.04 -8.41 -17.06
C GLY A 69 16.87 -7.62 -16.47
N TRP A 70 15.64 -7.78 -16.98
CA TRP A 70 14.48 -7.12 -16.37
C TRP A 70 14.18 -7.60 -14.95
N LYS A 71 14.31 -8.90 -14.71
CA LYS A 71 14.15 -9.50 -13.38
C LYS A 71 15.20 -8.97 -12.41
N THR A 72 16.47 -8.95 -12.83
CA THR A 72 17.59 -8.42 -12.04
C THR A 72 17.40 -6.94 -11.70
N PHE A 73 17.00 -6.12 -12.68
CA PHE A 73 16.67 -4.71 -12.44
C PHE A 73 15.56 -4.57 -11.39
N LEU A 74 14.48 -5.35 -11.50
CA LEU A 74 13.35 -5.28 -10.58
C LEU A 74 13.71 -5.70 -9.15
N GLN A 75 14.47 -6.78 -9.00
CA GLN A 75 14.96 -7.25 -7.69
C GLN A 75 15.78 -6.18 -6.96
N HIS A 76 16.58 -5.41 -7.70
CA HIS A 76 17.41 -4.36 -7.11
C HIS A 76 16.65 -3.04 -6.91
N ALA A 77 15.79 -2.66 -7.86
CA ALA A 77 15.01 -1.43 -7.79
C ALA A 77 13.89 -1.52 -6.74
N PHE A 78 13.26 -2.69 -6.59
CA PHE A 78 12.12 -2.92 -5.69
C PHE A 78 12.37 -4.11 -4.76
N PRO A 79 13.41 -4.05 -3.91
CA PRO A 79 13.88 -5.19 -3.12
C PRO A 79 12.91 -5.64 -2.02
N THR A 80 11.93 -4.80 -1.68
CA THR A 80 10.96 -5.06 -0.62
C THR A 80 9.60 -5.52 -1.16
N LEU A 81 9.44 -5.59 -2.48
CA LEU A 81 8.27 -6.22 -3.09
C LEU A 81 8.50 -7.74 -3.13
N PRO A 82 7.48 -8.55 -2.84
CA PRO A 82 7.54 -10.00 -2.99
C PRO A 82 7.55 -10.36 -4.50
N LEU A 83 8.68 -10.10 -5.15
CA LEU A 83 8.94 -10.47 -6.55
C LEU A 83 9.37 -11.95 -6.68
N HIS A 84 9.37 -12.69 -5.57
CA HIS A 84 9.90 -14.04 -5.44
C HIS A 84 8.85 -14.99 -4.90
N HIS A 85 8.49 -15.97 -5.74
CA HIS A 85 7.82 -17.22 -5.41
C HIS A 85 6.44 -17.11 -4.73
N GLY A 86 5.37 -17.42 -5.48
CA GLY A 86 4.09 -17.85 -4.92
C GLY A 86 2.92 -16.86 -5.07
N GLU A 87 3.07 -15.58 -4.72
CA GLU A 87 1.92 -14.65 -4.74
C GLU A 87 1.53 -14.17 -6.15
N ALA A 88 2.45 -14.33 -7.10
CA ALA A 88 2.20 -14.16 -8.53
C ALA A 88 2.13 -15.51 -9.25
N GLN A 89 1.67 -16.58 -8.60
CA GLN A 89 1.31 -17.78 -9.36
C GLN A 89 0.05 -17.49 -10.17
N PRO A 90 0.14 -17.45 -11.51
CA PRO A 90 -1.05 -17.55 -12.33
C PRO A 90 -1.79 -18.85 -11.99
N LEU A 91 -3.12 -18.82 -12.07
CA LEU A 91 -3.96 -20.02 -11.94
C LEU A 91 -3.64 -21.11 -12.99
N HIS A 92 -2.66 -20.94 -13.88
CA HIS A 92 -2.17 -21.95 -14.82
C HIS A 92 -0.68 -21.70 -15.18
N ASP A 93 0.08 -22.78 -15.38
CA ASP A 93 1.53 -22.83 -15.64
C ASP A 93 2.00 -22.22 -16.98
N ASP A 94 1.13 -21.55 -17.75
CA ASP A 94 1.38 -21.20 -19.16
C ASP A 94 1.80 -19.74 -19.44
N GLY A 95 2.27 -18.98 -18.44
CA GLY A 95 2.65 -17.59 -18.69
C GLY A 95 3.64 -17.01 -17.72
N ALA A 96 4.94 -17.14 -18.03
CA ALA A 96 5.96 -16.28 -17.44
C ALA A 96 5.52 -14.81 -17.62
N GLN A 97 5.22 -14.10 -16.52
CA GLN A 97 4.93 -12.67 -16.61
C GLN A 97 6.11 -12.00 -17.35
N PRO A 98 5.86 -11.22 -18.41
CA PRO A 98 6.94 -10.52 -19.09
C PRO A 98 7.50 -9.48 -18.12
N TRP A 99 8.65 -9.75 -17.51
CA TRP A 99 9.33 -8.90 -16.54
C TRP A 99 9.48 -7.44 -17.02
N ALA A 100 9.58 -7.23 -18.34
CA ALA A 100 9.58 -5.92 -18.97
C ALA A 100 8.28 -5.11 -18.74
N GLY A 101 7.13 -5.76 -18.83
CA GLY A 101 5.82 -5.16 -18.57
C GLY A 101 5.68 -4.77 -17.10
N LEU A 102 6.08 -5.66 -16.19
CA LEU A 102 6.10 -5.41 -14.75
C LEU A 102 7.05 -4.25 -14.39
N ALA A 103 8.25 -4.20 -14.98
CA ALA A 103 9.19 -3.10 -14.80
C ALA A 103 8.59 -1.76 -15.25
N ARG A 104 7.89 -1.73 -16.38
CA ARG A 104 7.18 -0.53 -16.84
C ARG A 104 6.09 -0.13 -15.86
N ALA A 105 5.25 -1.07 -15.42
CA ALA A 105 4.15 -0.80 -14.49
C ALA A 105 4.64 -0.27 -13.15
N LEU A 106 5.62 -0.95 -12.51
CA LEU A 106 6.15 -0.55 -11.21
C LEU A 106 6.88 0.79 -11.26
N THR A 107 7.71 1.03 -12.28
CA THR A 107 8.41 2.33 -12.40
C THR A 107 7.45 3.49 -12.71
N ALA A 108 6.40 3.26 -13.49
CA ALA A 108 5.34 4.24 -13.74
C ALA A 108 4.48 4.50 -12.49
N ALA A 109 4.06 3.45 -11.78
CA ALA A 109 3.30 3.57 -10.54
C ALA A 109 4.11 4.29 -9.45
N ALA A 110 5.39 3.94 -9.28
CA ALA A 110 6.28 4.63 -8.35
C ALA A 110 6.42 6.12 -8.69
N ARG A 111 6.53 6.47 -9.98
CA ARG A 111 6.52 7.88 -10.41
C ARG A 111 5.23 8.59 -10.02
N LEU A 112 4.07 7.99 -10.28
CA LEU A 112 2.77 8.61 -9.99
C LEU A 112 2.53 8.74 -8.48
N ARG A 113 2.96 7.76 -7.68
CA ARG A 113 2.92 7.80 -6.21
C ARG A 113 3.83 8.88 -5.64
N ASP A 114 5.07 9.02 -6.15
CA ASP A 114 6.01 10.09 -5.76
C ASP A 114 5.44 11.50 -6.06
N ARG A 115 4.51 11.59 -7.02
CA ARG A 115 3.82 12.84 -7.40
C ARG A 115 2.51 13.06 -6.66
N HIS A 116 2.08 12.10 -5.85
CA HIS A 116 0.73 12.04 -5.28
C HIS A 116 -0.38 12.20 -6.35
N ALA A 117 -0.14 11.65 -7.55
CA ALA A 117 -1.03 11.75 -8.70
C ALA A 117 -2.17 10.73 -8.58
N TYR A 118 -3.13 11.05 -7.72
CA TYR A 118 -4.32 10.25 -7.45
C TYR A 118 -5.55 10.88 -8.08
N VAL A 119 -6.38 10.04 -8.69
CA VAL A 119 -7.70 10.39 -9.21
C VAL A 119 -8.72 9.56 -8.43
N PRO A 120 -9.38 10.14 -7.41
CA PRO A 120 -10.38 9.42 -6.64
C PRO A 120 -11.68 9.31 -7.42
N VAL A 121 -12.13 8.09 -7.67
CA VAL A 121 -13.47 7.78 -8.23
C VAL A 121 -14.29 7.13 -7.12
N VAL A 122 -15.46 7.67 -6.81
CA VAL A 122 -16.36 7.16 -5.78
C VAL A 122 -17.54 6.46 -6.40
N TYR A 123 -17.85 5.27 -5.89
CA TYR A 123 -19.00 4.46 -6.24
C TYR A 123 -20.03 4.50 -5.11
N THR A 124 -21.26 4.91 -5.42
CA THR A 124 -22.40 4.93 -4.50
C THR A 124 -23.56 4.10 -5.03
N ASP A 125 -24.34 3.47 -4.14
CA ASP A 125 -25.51 2.69 -4.53
C ASP A 125 -26.67 3.64 -4.88
N ALA A 126 -27.19 3.55 -6.10
CA ALA A 126 -28.31 4.33 -6.59
C ALA A 126 -29.68 3.75 -6.20
N ARG A 127 -29.75 2.48 -5.77
CA ARG A 127 -30.97 1.80 -5.31
C ARG A 127 -31.28 2.06 -3.84
N ALA A 128 -30.27 2.41 -3.05
CA ALA A 128 -30.52 3.05 -1.77
C ALA A 128 -31.34 4.31 -2.11
N ALA A 129 -32.65 4.24 -1.85
CA ALA A 129 -33.57 5.32 -2.17
C ALA A 129 -32.94 6.62 -1.69
N SER A 130 -33.26 7.71 -2.38
CA SER A 130 -32.92 9.06 -1.97
C SER A 130 -33.61 9.45 -0.64
N GLY A 131 -33.52 8.61 0.40
CA GLY A 131 -33.33 9.06 1.76
C GLY A 131 -31.97 9.73 1.79
N ASN A 132 -32.00 11.02 1.52
CA ASN A 132 -30.84 11.88 1.41
C ASN A 132 -29.76 11.50 2.44
N PHE A 133 -28.54 11.22 1.96
CA PHE A 133 -27.31 11.41 2.75
C PHE A 133 -27.27 12.81 3.43
N LEU A 134 -28.18 13.71 3.01
CA LEU A 134 -28.17 15.16 3.11
C LEU A 134 -29.38 15.82 3.79
N ASP A 135 -30.49 15.14 4.09
CA ASP A 135 -31.55 15.75 4.90
C ASP A 135 -31.35 15.32 6.34
N GLY A 136 -30.71 16.21 7.08
CA GLY A 136 -30.32 16.00 8.46
C GLY A 136 -31.44 15.39 9.29
N TYR A 137 -31.11 14.33 10.03
CA TYR A 137 -31.77 13.96 11.28
C TYR A 137 -33.30 14.16 11.31
N ALA A 138 -34.02 13.63 10.32
CA ALA A 138 -35.48 13.54 10.34
C ALA A 138 -36.04 12.45 9.41
N ALA A 139 -35.41 11.29 9.37
CA ALA A 139 -36.06 10.02 9.07
C ALA A 139 -35.35 8.94 9.89
N ALA A 140 -35.97 8.52 10.98
CA ALA A 140 -35.36 7.62 11.94
C ALA A 140 -34.95 6.28 11.26
N HIS A 141 -33.63 6.02 11.24
CA HIS A 141 -32.99 4.70 11.05
C HIS A 141 -32.57 4.19 9.66
N ALA A 142 -32.04 5.03 8.75
CA ALA A 142 -31.19 4.54 7.66
C ALA A 142 -29.70 4.81 7.95
N HIS A 143 -29.01 3.87 8.58
CA HIS A 143 -27.54 3.92 8.67
C HIS A 143 -26.95 3.53 7.31
N PRO A 144 -25.98 4.28 6.75
CA PRO A 144 -25.32 3.88 5.52
C PRO A 144 -24.58 2.56 5.74
N PHE A 145 -24.52 1.72 4.70
CA PHE A 145 -23.76 0.47 4.80
C PHE A 145 -22.28 0.74 5.08
N SER A 146 -21.61 -0.20 5.74
CA SER A 146 -20.19 -0.14 6.07
C SER A 146 -19.40 -1.06 5.15
N PRO A 147 -18.86 -0.57 4.02
CA PRO A 147 -18.24 -1.46 3.04
C PRO A 147 -16.91 -2.01 3.54
N TYR A 148 -16.86 -3.32 3.64
CA TYR A 148 -15.62 -4.08 3.63
C TYR A 148 -15.28 -4.37 2.18
N VAL A 149 -14.06 -4.03 1.77
CA VAL A 149 -13.56 -4.16 0.40
C VAL A 149 -12.33 -5.05 0.40
N ASP A 150 -12.24 -5.92 -0.60
CA ASP A 150 -11.04 -6.69 -0.91
C ASP A 150 -10.82 -6.71 -2.42
N ALA A 151 -9.56 -6.88 -2.83
CA ALA A 151 -9.19 -6.89 -4.24
C ALA A 151 -8.04 -7.85 -4.49
N ARG A 152 -8.05 -8.51 -5.65
CA ARG A 152 -7.03 -9.49 -6.03
C ARG A 152 -6.79 -9.51 -7.53
N LEU A 153 -5.55 -9.77 -7.93
CA LEU A 153 -5.20 -10.12 -9.30
C LEU A 153 -5.71 -11.54 -9.64
N VAL A 154 -6.44 -11.67 -10.73
CA VAL A 154 -7.07 -12.91 -11.22
C VAL A 154 -6.70 -13.14 -12.69
N HIS A 155 -7.03 -14.31 -13.23
CA HIS A 155 -6.76 -14.68 -14.63
C HIS A 155 -5.29 -14.43 -15.02
N ALA A 156 -4.36 -15.08 -14.31
CA ALA A 156 -2.92 -14.91 -14.51
C ALA A 156 -2.40 -13.46 -14.33
N GLY A 157 -3.11 -12.63 -13.56
CA GLY A 157 -2.76 -11.23 -13.34
C GLY A 157 -3.08 -10.31 -14.52
N THR A 158 -3.90 -10.76 -15.47
CA THR A 158 -4.39 -9.93 -16.57
C THR A 158 -5.58 -9.05 -16.16
N GLN A 159 -6.28 -9.47 -15.11
CA GLN A 159 -7.45 -8.79 -14.57
C GLN A 159 -7.33 -8.60 -13.05
N GLU A 160 -8.02 -7.59 -12.55
CA GLU A 160 -8.25 -7.30 -11.16
C GLU A 160 -9.72 -7.58 -10.85
N LEU A 161 -9.98 -8.36 -9.81
CA LEU A 161 -11.28 -8.47 -9.19
C LEU A 161 -11.27 -7.61 -7.94
N VAL A 162 -12.20 -6.67 -7.85
CA VAL A 162 -12.51 -5.96 -6.60
C VAL A 162 -13.92 -6.33 -6.16
N VAL A 163 -14.09 -6.61 -4.88
CA VAL A 163 -15.38 -6.96 -4.28
C VAL A 163 -15.61 -6.15 -3.02
N TRP A 164 -16.86 -5.82 -2.75
CA TRP A 164 -17.24 -5.15 -1.51
C TRP A 164 -18.65 -5.51 -1.06
N GLY A 165 -18.86 -5.39 0.25
CA GLY A 165 -20.18 -5.44 0.86
C GLY A 165 -20.93 -4.11 0.68
N ALA A 166 -22.22 -4.19 0.32
CA ALA A 166 -23.12 -3.06 0.21
C ALA A 166 -24.42 -3.34 1.00
N GLY A 167 -24.31 -3.31 2.32
CA GLY A 167 -25.37 -3.82 3.21
C GLY A 167 -25.35 -5.34 3.20
N GLU A 168 -26.50 -5.97 3.00
CA GLU A 168 -26.61 -7.42 2.82
C GLU A 168 -26.10 -7.92 1.45
N ASP A 169 -25.94 -7.02 0.48
CA ASP A 169 -25.53 -7.35 -0.89
C ASP A 169 -24.02 -7.44 -1.04
N LEU A 170 -23.58 -8.26 -2.01
CA LEU A 170 -22.19 -8.35 -2.42
C LEU A 170 -22.04 -7.83 -3.84
N VAL A 171 -21.09 -6.93 -4.06
CA VAL A 171 -20.82 -6.36 -5.38
C VAL A 171 -19.39 -6.67 -5.78
N GLY A 172 -19.19 -6.93 -7.06
CA GLY A 172 -17.86 -7.11 -7.60
C GLY A 172 -17.70 -6.60 -9.01
N ARG A 173 -16.43 -6.32 -9.35
CA ARG A 173 -16.03 -5.77 -10.63
C ARG A 173 -14.72 -6.40 -11.09
N PHE A 174 -14.74 -6.92 -12.30
CA PHE A 174 -13.54 -7.32 -13.04
C PHE A 174 -13.07 -6.19 -13.94
N ARG A 175 -11.75 -5.94 -13.92
CA ARG A 175 -11.09 -4.90 -14.71
C ARG A 175 -9.77 -5.42 -15.27
N HIS A 176 -9.44 -5.11 -16.51
CA HIS A 176 -8.12 -5.43 -17.06
C HIS A 176 -7.01 -4.53 -16.50
N VAL A 177 -5.89 -5.12 -16.09
CA VAL A 177 -4.71 -4.42 -15.51
C VAL A 177 -4.01 -3.53 -16.54
N SER A 178 -3.96 -3.96 -17.80
CA SER A 178 -3.21 -3.30 -18.88
C SER A 178 -4.06 -2.56 -19.91
N ALA A 179 -5.35 -2.34 -19.63
CA ALA A 179 -6.20 -1.63 -20.57
C ALA A 179 -5.81 -0.15 -20.64
N GLY A 180 -5.02 0.19 -21.67
CA GLY A 180 -5.03 1.51 -22.26
C GLY A 180 -6.45 1.91 -22.67
N ALA A 181 -6.65 3.19 -22.96
CA ALA A 181 -7.93 3.90 -23.05
C ALA A 181 -9.03 3.36 -24.02
N GLY A 182 -8.97 2.13 -24.53
CA GLY A 182 -9.93 1.63 -25.52
C GLY A 182 -10.26 0.14 -25.62
N ALA A 183 -9.85 -0.78 -24.72
CA ALA A 183 -9.98 -2.22 -25.06
C ALA A 183 -10.31 -3.25 -23.96
N GLY A 184 -10.91 -2.87 -22.83
CA GLY A 184 -11.36 -3.87 -21.83
C GLY A 184 -12.76 -3.59 -21.33
N ALA A 185 -13.73 -4.44 -21.68
CA ALA A 185 -15.06 -4.40 -21.08
C ALA A 185 -14.92 -4.66 -19.57
N GLU A 186 -15.39 -3.73 -18.75
CA GLU A 186 -15.54 -3.97 -17.32
C GLU A 186 -16.75 -4.87 -17.07
N ALA A 187 -16.56 -5.94 -16.30
CA ALA A 187 -17.66 -6.81 -15.94
C ALA A 187 -18.05 -6.58 -14.49
N TRP A 188 -19.28 -6.10 -14.28
CA TRP A 188 -19.85 -5.85 -12.97
C TRP A 188 -20.89 -6.93 -12.63
N PHE A 189 -20.89 -7.36 -11.37
CA PHE A 189 -21.91 -8.25 -10.82
C PHE A 189 -22.37 -7.78 -9.44
N ARG A 190 -23.60 -8.16 -9.08
CA ARG A 190 -24.20 -7.95 -7.77
C ARG A 190 -24.91 -9.24 -7.39
N LEU A 191 -24.67 -9.70 -6.18
CA LEU A 191 -25.39 -10.80 -5.55
C LEU A 191 -26.31 -10.18 -4.50
N ASP A 192 -27.61 -10.19 -4.79
CA ASP A 192 -28.62 -9.59 -3.93
C ASP A 192 -28.81 -10.49 -2.69
N GLY A 193 -28.43 -9.99 -1.51
CA GLY A 193 -28.50 -10.71 -0.24
C GLY A 193 -29.92 -11.13 0.12
N SER A 194 -30.92 -10.34 -0.26
CA SER A 194 -32.34 -10.67 -0.09
C SER A 194 -32.75 -11.96 -0.82
N THR A 195 -32.23 -12.18 -2.03
CA THR A 195 -32.48 -13.42 -2.80
C THR A 195 -31.83 -14.65 -2.17
N ALA A 196 -30.73 -14.44 -1.44
CA ALA A 196 -30.06 -15.46 -0.62
C ALA A 196 -30.67 -15.59 0.80
N GLY A 197 -31.78 -14.89 1.10
CA GLY A 197 -32.47 -14.98 2.39
C GLY A 197 -31.86 -14.12 3.51
N HIS A 198 -30.92 -13.24 3.20
CA HIS A 198 -30.36 -12.28 4.14
C HIS A 198 -31.26 -11.05 4.27
N ARG A 199 -31.20 -10.38 5.42
CA ARG A 199 -31.98 -9.17 5.72
C ARG A 199 -31.03 -8.02 6.03
N PRO A 200 -31.41 -6.77 5.77
CA PRO A 200 -30.62 -5.60 6.19
C PRO A 200 -30.25 -5.66 7.68
N VAL A 201 -29.11 -5.07 8.05
CA VAL A 201 -28.52 -5.00 9.38
C VAL A 201 -28.00 -6.35 9.88
N GLY A 202 -28.87 -7.37 9.96
CA GLY A 202 -28.49 -8.71 10.43
C GLY A 202 -27.72 -9.52 9.39
N GLY A 203 -27.98 -9.30 8.11
CA GLY A 203 -27.34 -9.97 6.97
C GLY A 203 -26.20 -9.18 6.35
N ASP A 204 -25.91 -7.99 6.89
CA ASP A 204 -24.90 -7.09 6.35
C ASP A 204 -23.54 -7.77 6.27
N VAL A 205 -22.83 -7.54 5.17
CA VAL A 205 -21.46 -8.04 4.97
C VAL A 205 -20.53 -7.27 5.90
N THR A 206 -19.90 -8.00 6.83
CA THR A 206 -18.98 -7.45 7.84
C THR A 206 -17.53 -7.86 7.61
N ALA A 207 -17.28 -8.80 6.70
CA ALA A 207 -15.95 -9.17 6.24
C ALA A 207 -16.04 -9.78 4.84
N VAL A 208 -15.06 -9.49 3.98
CA VAL A 208 -14.96 -10.10 2.65
C VAL A 208 -13.49 -10.38 2.33
N ARG A 209 -13.21 -11.51 1.69
CA ARG A 209 -11.87 -11.87 1.21
C ARG A 209 -11.98 -12.64 -0.12
N VAL A 210 -11.18 -12.27 -1.11
CA VAL A 210 -11.04 -12.97 -2.39
C VAL A 210 -9.94 -14.01 -2.29
N GLY A 211 -10.29 -15.26 -2.50
CA GLY A 211 -9.36 -16.38 -2.52
C GLY A 211 -9.44 -17.16 -3.82
N ALA A 212 -8.41 -17.95 -4.09
CA ALA A 212 -8.44 -18.99 -5.08
C ALA A 212 -8.18 -20.36 -4.43
N PRO A 213 -9.02 -20.81 -3.47
CA PRO A 213 -8.81 -22.10 -2.81
C PRO A 213 -8.71 -23.23 -3.84
N ARG A 214 -7.59 -23.95 -3.82
CA ARG A 214 -7.21 -24.96 -4.83
C ARG A 214 -7.30 -24.48 -6.28
N GLY A 215 -7.00 -23.20 -6.52
CA GLY A 215 -7.01 -22.61 -7.85
C GLY A 215 -8.40 -22.34 -8.41
N ARG A 216 -9.47 -22.33 -7.60
CA ARG A 216 -10.81 -21.87 -8.02
C ARG A 216 -11.18 -20.56 -7.36
N LEU A 217 -11.62 -19.58 -8.14
CA LEU A 217 -11.92 -18.24 -7.67
C LEU A 217 -13.19 -18.21 -6.79
N GLY A 218 -13.05 -17.72 -5.57
CA GLY A 218 -14.14 -17.66 -4.60
C GLY A 218 -14.05 -16.45 -3.66
N LEU A 219 -15.20 -16.13 -3.09
CA LEU A 219 -15.43 -15.01 -2.18
C LEU A 219 -15.80 -15.55 -0.81
N PHE A 220 -14.95 -15.34 0.19
CA PHE A 220 -15.29 -15.62 1.57
C PHE A 220 -16.06 -14.43 2.15
N VAL A 221 -17.30 -14.66 2.55
CA VAL A 221 -18.24 -13.60 2.98
C VAL A 221 -18.64 -13.87 4.42
N GLY A 222 -18.25 -12.97 5.31
CA GLY A 222 -18.68 -12.93 6.70
C GLY A 222 -19.79 -11.91 6.90
N ARG A 223 -20.83 -12.29 7.66
CA ARG A 223 -22.02 -11.46 7.87
C ARG A 223 -22.24 -11.08 9.33
N ALA A 224 -23.04 -10.04 9.55
CA ALA A 224 -23.46 -9.56 10.86
C ALA A 224 -24.21 -10.63 11.70
N SER A 225 -24.86 -11.58 11.04
CA SER A 225 -25.55 -12.73 11.64
C SER A 225 -24.60 -13.81 12.17
N GLY A 226 -23.30 -13.68 11.90
CA GLY A 226 -22.31 -14.69 12.21
C GLY A 226 -22.28 -15.86 11.22
N VAL A 227 -22.85 -15.67 10.03
CA VAL A 227 -22.74 -16.61 8.90
C VAL A 227 -21.43 -16.33 8.16
N LEU A 228 -20.69 -17.40 7.87
CA LEU A 228 -19.47 -17.37 7.05
C LEU A 228 -19.63 -18.38 5.91
N GLU A 229 -19.53 -17.89 4.68
CA GLU A 229 -19.77 -18.67 3.46
C GLU A 229 -18.65 -18.45 2.43
N LEU A 230 -18.39 -19.47 1.63
CA LEU A 230 -17.60 -19.37 0.40
C LEU A 230 -18.58 -19.32 -0.77
N VAL A 231 -18.56 -18.24 -1.52
CA VAL A 231 -19.37 -18.03 -2.72
C VAL A 231 -18.48 -18.14 -3.96
N SER A 232 -18.90 -18.92 -4.95
CA SER A 232 -18.12 -19.05 -6.20
C SER A 232 -18.14 -17.74 -6.99
N ALA A 233 -16.98 -17.36 -7.51
CA ALA A 233 -16.80 -16.25 -8.45
C ALA A 233 -16.24 -16.72 -9.80
N GLU A 234 -16.33 -18.02 -10.09
CA GLU A 234 -15.93 -18.62 -11.36
C GLU A 234 -16.79 -18.10 -12.52
N ALA A 235 -16.16 -17.94 -13.68
CA ALA A 235 -16.84 -17.51 -14.89
C ALA A 235 -17.58 -18.70 -15.53
N GLY A 236 -18.87 -18.85 -15.23
CA GLY A 236 -19.76 -19.86 -15.80
C GLY A 236 -21.21 -19.60 -15.37
N ALA A 237 -22.18 -19.87 -16.25
CA ALA A 237 -23.58 -19.46 -16.04
C ALA A 237 -24.24 -20.10 -14.81
N ASP A 238 -23.77 -21.27 -14.35
CA ASP A 238 -24.44 -22.06 -13.30
C ASP A 238 -23.75 -21.98 -11.92
N ASP A 239 -22.49 -21.54 -11.86
CA ASP A 239 -21.71 -21.55 -10.62
C ASP A 239 -21.49 -20.16 -10.00
N ALA A 240 -21.51 -19.08 -10.79
CA ALA A 240 -21.25 -17.73 -10.28
C ALA A 240 -22.31 -17.30 -9.25
N GLY A 241 -21.88 -16.90 -8.06
CA GLY A 241 -22.77 -16.47 -6.99
C GLY A 241 -23.39 -17.59 -6.15
N ARG A 242 -23.11 -18.85 -6.48
CA ARG A 242 -23.56 -20.01 -5.70
C ARG A 242 -22.74 -20.16 -4.42
N VAL A 243 -23.39 -20.47 -3.30
CA VAL A 243 -22.71 -20.86 -2.06
C VAL A 243 -22.11 -22.26 -2.25
N VAL A 244 -20.78 -22.33 -2.10
CA VAL A 244 -19.95 -23.51 -2.31
C VAL A 244 -19.67 -24.23 -0.98
N ALA A 245 -19.51 -23.47 0.10
CA ALA A 245 -19.31 -24.00 1.45
C ALA A 245 -19.82 -23.02 2.51
N ALA A 246 -20.20 -23.54 3.67
CA ALA A 246 -20.54 -22.76 4.86
C ALA A 246 -19.67 -23.22 6.03
N PHE A 247 -19.27 -22.28 6.88
CA PHE A 247 -18.33 -22.51 7.98
C PHE A 247 -18.97 -22.18 9.32
N HIS A 248 -18.76 -23.05 10.31
CA HIS A 248 -19.21 -22.80 11.67
C HIS A 248 -18.25 -21.82 12.36
N VAL A 249 -18.69 -20.60 12.63
CA VAL A 249 -17.90 -19.56 13.30
C VAL A 249 -17.96 -19.76 14.82
N PRO A 250 -16.81 -19.94 15.52
CA PRO A 250 -16.78 -20.00 16.97
C PRO A 250 -17.38 -18.73 17.58
N ARG A 251 -18.32 -18.90 18.52
CA ARG A 251 -18.98 -17.78 19.19
C ARG A 251 -18.58 -17.68 20.66
N GLY A 252 -18.20 -16.49 21.10
CA GLY A 252 -18.02 -16.14 22.50
C GLY A 252 -19.37 -15.94 23.23
N ALA A 253 -19.34 -15.83 24.55
CA ALA A 253 -20.51 -15.37 25.30
C ALA A 253 -20.87 -13.96 24.81
N ALA A 254 -22.11 -13.76 24.37
CA ALA A 254 -22.54 -12.49 23.80
C ALA A 254 -22.46 -11.37 24.87
N GLN A 255 -21.48 -10.47 24.73
CA GLN A 255 -21.34 -9.28 25.57
C GLN A 255 -21.84 -8.00 24.87
N GLY A 256 -22.32 -8.12 23.62
CA GLY A 256 -22.91 -7.01 22.85
C GLY A 256 -23.36 -7.44 21.45
N ALA A 257 -24.13 -6.58 20.77
CA ALA A 257 -24.72 -6.87 19.46
C ALA A 257 -23.68 -7.18 18.35
N SER A 258 -22.49 -6.56 18.42
CA SER A 258 -21.41 -6.74 17.45
C SER A 258 -20.54 -7.96 17.68
N TRP A 259 -20.78 -8.73 18.74
CA TRP A 259 -19.98 -9.90 19.11
C TRP A 259 -20.50 -11.18 18.46
N GLY A 260 -21.70 -11.17 17.88
CA GLY A 260 -22.23 -12.28 17.09
C GLY A 260 -21.84 -12.23 15.60
N SER A 261 -21.35 -11.08 15.11
CA SER A 261 -20.95 -10.90 13.71
C SER A 261 -19.61 -11.54 13.41
N VAL A 262 -19.43 -12.02 12.18
CA VAL A 262 -18.08 -12.34 11.68
C VAL A 262 -17.24 -11.06 11.67
N GLY A 263 -16.19 -11.04 12.48
CA GLY A 263 -15.40 -9.83 12.73
C GLY A 263 -14.34 -9.55 11.65
N PHE A 264 -13.78 -10.61 11.07
CA PHE A 264 -12.72 -10.57 10.07
C PHE A 264 -12.66 -11.91 9.32
N VAL A 265 -12.06 -11.90 8.14
CA VAL A 265 -11.72 -13.08 7.34
C VAL A 265 -10.39 -12.80 6.68
N ASP A 266 -9.44 -13.72 6.80
CA ASP A 266 -8.18 -13.65 6.08
C ASP A 266 -7.72 -15.06 5.67
N LEU A 267 -6.82 -15.13 4.69
CA LEU A 267 -6.31 -16.37 4.09
C LEU A 267 -4.83 -16.54 4.45
N PHE A 268 -4.47 -17.79 4.74
CA PHE A 268 -3.06 -18.15 4.87
C PHE A 268 -2.40 -18.12 3.48
N PRO A 269 -1.07 -17.96 3.41
CA PRO A 269 -0.36 -18.05 2.14
C PRO A 269 -0.71 -19.35 1.40
N GLY A 270 -1.00 -19.23 0.10
CA GLY A 270 -1.42 -20.35 -0.75
C GLY A 270 -2.93 -20.65 -0.73
N ASP A 271 -3.75 -19.92 0.01
CA ASP A 271 -5.21 -20.07 0.07
C ASP A 271 -5.71 -21.47 0.48
N GLU A 272 -4.90 -22.27 1.16
CA GLU A 272 -5.28 -23.62 1.63
C GLU A 272 -6.00 -23.61 2.99
N MET A 273 -5.79 -22.54 3.75
CA MET A 273 -6.42 -22.33 5.05
C MET A 273 -6.98 -20.92 5.16
N LEU A 274 -8.04 -20.77 5.95
CA LEU A 274 -8.63 -19.50 6.30
C LEU A 274 -8.61 -19.30 7.81
N VAL A 275 -8.50 -18.03 8.25
CA VAL A 275 -8.75 -17.63 9.63
C VAL A 275 -9.95 -16.70 9.67
N SER A 276 -10.89 -17.00 10.54
CA SER A 276 -12.06 -16.16 10.78
C SER A 276 -12.59 -16.37 12.17
N GLY A 277 -13.42 -15.46 12.65
CA GLY A 277 -13.94 -15.50 14.00
C GLY A 277 -14.99 -14.44 14.21
N ASP A 278 -15.57 -14.48 15.39
CA ASP A 278 -16.27 -13.33 15.92
C ASP A 278 -15.25 -12.35 16.53
N ARG A 279 -15.73 -11.42 17.37
CA ARG A 279 -14.84 -10.44 18.03
C ARG A 279 -14.28 -10.91 19.37
N ALA A 280 -14.37 -12.19 19.69
CA ALA A 280 -13.94 -12.79 20.97
C ALA A 280 -13.12 -14.08 20.80
N ARG A 281 -13.43 -14.83 19.75
CA ARG A 281 -12.89 -16.14 19.40
C ARG A 281 -12.49 -16.14 17.94
N LEU A 282 -11.45 -16.89 17.65
CA LEU A 282 -11.03 -17.16 16.29
C LEU A 282 -11.00 -18.66 16.02
N GLY A 283 -11.22 -19.02 14.77
CA GLY A 283 -11.15 -20.35 14.21
C GLY A 283 -10.24 -20.37 12.99
N VAL A 284 -9.48 -21.46 12.83
CA VAL A 284 -8.71 -21.76 11.62
C VAL A 284 -9.36 -22.94 10.92
N TYR A 285 -9.57 -22.83 9.61
CA TYR A 285 -10.25 -23.82 8.80
C TYR A 285 -9.31 -24.29 7.68
N ARG A 286 -9.24 -25.61 7.46
CA ARG A 286 -8.59 -26.19 6.29
C ARG A 286 -9.61 -26.33 5.18
N LEU A 287 -9.30 -25.90 3.98
CA LEU A 287 -10.26 -25.98 2.87
C LEU A 287 -10.17 -27.39 2.26
N THR A 288 -11.19 -28.24 2.41
CA THR A 288 -11.23 -29.67 1.99
C THR A 288 -11.84 -29.86 0.58
N ASP A 289 -11.57 -31.00 -0.07
CA ASP A 289 -11.89 -31.26 -1.50
C ASP A 289 -13.37 -31.52 -1.77
N ASP A 290 -13.78 -31.34 -3.04
CA ASP A 290 -15.14 -31.60 -3.55
C ASP A 290 -15.59 -33.08 -3.42
N HIS A 291 -14.67 -34.03 -3.29
CA HIS A 291 -15.03 -35.46 -3.19
C HIS A 291 -15.70 -35.85 -1.87
N ASP A 292 -15.50 -35.05 -0.80
CA ASP A 292 -16.24 -35.20 0.46
C ASP A 292 -17.59 -34.47 0.44
N ARG A 293 -17.85 -33.64 -0.58
CA ARG A 293 -19.02 -32.75 -0.63
C ARG A 293 -20.32 -33.41 -1.04
N GLN A 294 -20.31 -34.54 -1.75
CA GLN A 294 -21.58 -35.24 -2.06
C GLN A 294 -22.26 -35.82 -0.81
N GLN A 295 -21.54 -36.00 0.30
CA GLN A 295 -22.11 -36.40 1.60
C GLN A 295 -22.32 -35.24 2.58
N GLN A 296 -21.72 -34.06 2.34
CA GLN A 296 -21.71 -32.93 3.29
C GLN A 296 -22.47 -31.67 2.83
N GLN A 297 -23.26 -31.73 1.76
CA GLN A 297 -24.02 -30.58 1.20
C GLN A 297 -24.98 -29.86 2.17
N GLN A 298 -25.11 -30.30 3.43
CA GLN A 298 -25.90 -29.64 4.48
C GLN A 298 -25.15 -29.37 5.79
N GLN A 299 -23.87 -29.74 5.93
CA GLN A 299 -23.14 -29.58 7.19
C GLN A 299 -22.13 -28.44 7.12
N GLN A 300 -22.22 -27.51 8.08
CA GLN A 300 -21.25 -26.43 8.24
C GLN A 300 -19.89 -26.99 8.62
N GLN A 301 -18.85 -26.60 7.89
CA GLN A 301 -17.48 -27.04 8.17
C GLN A 301 -17.01 -26.52 9.52
N GLN A 302 -16.52 -27.41 10.38
CA GLN A 302 -15.98 -27.05 11.70
C GLN A 302 -14.53 -26.51 11.58
N PRO A 303 -14.13 -25.60 12.49
CA PRO A 303 -12.75 -25.14 12.55
C PRO A 303 -11.81 -26.28 12.98
N ALA A 304 -10.66 -26.37 12.33
CA ALA A 304 -9.58 -27.30 12.69
C ALA A 304 -8.90 -26.89 14.02
N ALA A 305 -8.90 -25.60 14.33
CA ALA A 305 -8.39 -25.07 15.59
C ALA A 305 -9.20 -23.85 16.02
N THR A 306 -9.38 -23.66 17.32
CA THR A 306 -10.04 -22.47 17.87
C THR A 306 -9.23 -21.87 18.99
N TYR A 307 -9.28 -20.55 19.14
CA TYR A 307 -8.65 -19.84 20.24
C TYR A 307 -9.57 -18.75 20.79
N SER A 308 -9.60 -18.59 22.10
CA SER A 308 -10.34 -17.53 22.81
C SER A 308 -9.36 -16.62 23.53
N PHE A 309 -9.66 -15.33 23.62
CA PHE A 309 -8.83 -14.36 24.33
C PHE A 309 -9.43 -14.04 25.70
N PRO A 310 -9.10 -14.79 26.77
CA PRO A 310 -9.63 -14.51 28.11
C PRO A 310 -9.06 -13.20 28.66
N GLY A 311 -9.88 -12.49 29.41
CA GLY A 311 -9.51 -11.31 30.19
C GLY A 311 -10.20 -11.30 31.55
N PRO A 312 -9.72 -10.49 32.51
CA PRO A 312 -10.22 -10.44 33.89
C PRO A 312 -11.69 -10.02 34.00
N ALA A 313 -12.21 -9.25 33.04
CA ALA A 313 -13.61 -8.81 32.98
C ALA A 313 -14.43 -9.55 31.89
N GLY A 314 -13.89 -10.63 31.32
CA GLY A 314 -14.47 -11.33 30.18
C GLY A 314 -13.56 -11.35 28.95
N PRO A 315 -14.03 -11.92 27.83
CA PRO A 315 -13.26 -12.00 26.60
C PRO A 315 -12.79 -10.63 26.10
N ARG A 316 -11.64 -10.61 25.42
CA ARG A 316 -11.06 -9.41 24.81
C ARG A 316 -11.64 -9.17 23.42
N PHE A 317 -11.78 -7.91 23.05
CA PHE A 317 -12.28 -7.53 21.74
C PHE A 317 -11.19 -7.71 20.67
N LEU A 318 -11.41 -8.62 19.73
CA LEU A 318 -10.55 -8.90 18.60
C LEU A 318 -10.96 -8.03 17.41
N HIS A 319 -10.05 -7.13 17.00
CA HIS A 319 -10.24 -6.23 15.88
C HIS A 319 -9.86 -6.85 14.54
N ALA A 320 -8.77 -7.62 14.50
CA ALA A 320 -8.28 -8.28 13.30
C ALA A 320 -7.39 -9.47 13.65
N ALA A 321 -7.37 -10.50 12.79
CA ALA A 321 -6.31 -11.49 12.78
C ALA A 321 -5.77 -11.65 11.36
N LYS A 322 -4.44 -11.63 11.19
CA LYS A 322 -3.77 -11.77 9.89
C LYS A 322 -2.71 -12.88 9.94
N PRO A 323 -2.74 -13.85 9.01
CA PRO A 323 -1.67 -14.83 8.85
C PRO A 323 -0.36 -14.16 8.42
N LEU A 324 0.74 -14.51 9.08
CA LEU A 324 2.10 -14.10 8.72
C LEU A 324 2.80 -15.19 7.90
N SER A 325 2.54 -16.44 8.25
CA SER A 325 3.04 -17.63 7.57
C SER A 325 1.97 -18.71 7.64
N ASP A 326 2.25 -19.87 7.06
CA ASP A 326 1.35 -21.03 7.03
C ASP A 326 0.94 -21.52 8.43
N THR A 327 1.70 -21.15 9.47
CA THR A 327 1.44 -21.58 10.85
C THR A 327 1.32 -20.44 11.85
N THR A 328 1.67 -19.21 11.47
CA THR A 328 1.75 -18.09 12.43
C THR A 328 0.76 -17.01 12.06
N LEU A 329 0.07 -16.47 13.07
CA LEU A 329 -0.93 -15.41 12.89
C LEU A 329 -0.78 -14.33 13.96
N ALA A 330 -0.97 -13.07 13.57
CA ALA A 330 -1.02 -11.93 14.47
C ALA A 330 -2.46 -11.53 14.72
N CYS A 331 -2.76 -11.19 15.98
CA CYS A 331 -4.06 -10.76 16.46
C CYS A 331 -3.96 -9.37 17.07
N ALA A 332 -4.91 -8.51 16.70
CA ALA A 332 -5.07 -7.16 17.19
C ALA A 332 -6.24 -7.09 18.17
N LEU A 333 -5.94 -6.77 19.43
CA LEU A 333 -6.89 -6.79 20.53
C LEU A 333 -7.11 -5.38 21.10
N GLY A 334 -8.29 -5.16 21.66
CA GLY A 334 -8.65 -3.97 22.43
C GLY A 334 -8.77 -4.26 23.93
N GLY A 335 -8.36 -3.29 24.75
CA GLY A 335 -8.49 -3.36 26.22
C GLY A 335 -7.64 -4.44 26.89
N ASP A 336 -6.52 -4.83 26.26
CA ASP A 336 -5.58 -5.82 26.78
C ASP A 336 -4.21 -5.17 27.05
N ASP A 337 -3.45 -5.69 28.02
CA ASP A 337 -2.08 -5.23 28.31
C ASP A 337 -1.08 -5.70 27.24
N GLU A 338 -1.43 -6.75 26.49
CA GLU A 338 -0.72 -7.28 25.32
C GLU A 338 -1.65 -7.30 24.09
N PRO A 339 -1.93 -6.12 23.52
CA PRO A 339 -2.94 -6.00 22.48
C PRO A 339 -2.47 -6.46 21.10
N LEU A 340 -1.17 -6.63 20.89
CA LEU A 340 -0.62 -7.34 19.75
C LEU A 340 -0.18 -8.73 20.22
N ARG A 341 -0.87 -9.78 19.79
CA ARG A 341 -0.59 -11.16 20.19
C ARG A 341 -0.32 -12.03 18.98
N LEU A 342 0.71 -12.86 19.05
CA LEU A 342 0.99 -13.87 18.02
C LEU A 342 0.50 -15.23 18.50
N LEU A 343 -0.14 -15.97 17.61
CA LEU A 343 -0.48 -17.37 17.84
C LEU A 343 0.23 -18.23 16.79
N THR A 344 0.54 -19.46 17.15
CA THR A 344 1.07 -20.47 16.23
C THR A 344 0.17 -21.71 16.23
N LEU A 345 -0.11 -22.23 15.04
CA LEU A 345 -0.79 -23.49 14.81
C LEU A 345 0.23 -24.62 14.98
N THR A 346 0.06 -25.41 16.03
CA THR A 346 0.94 -26.55 16.28
C THR A 346 0.62 -27.70 15.32
N PRO A 347 1.59 -28.58 15.00
CA PRO A 347 1.33 -29.78 14.19
C PRO A 347 0.26 -30.70 14.79
N ALA A 348 0.09 -30.67 16.11
CA ALA A 348 -0.93 -31.41 16.84
C ALA A 348 -2.35 -30.84 16.67
N GLY A 349 -2.52 -29.69 16.01
CA GLY A 349 -3.80 -29.05 15.76
C GLY A 349 -4.15 -27.83 16.62
N PRO A 350 -3.76 -27.69 17.90
CA PRO A 350 -4.16 -26.52 18.67
C PRO A 350 -3.38 -25.26 18.31
N LEU A 351 -4.05 -24.12 18.52
CA LEU A 351 -3.44 -22.79 18.50
C LEU A 351 -2.89 -22.44 19.87
N VAL A 352 -1.63 -22.01 19.91
CA VAL A 352 -0.96 -21.60 21.15
C VAL A 352 -0.34 -20.21 21.02
N PRO A 353 -0.33 -19.39 22.09
CA PRO A 353 0.37 -18.12 22.09
C PRO A 353 1.86 -18.31 21.83
N LEU A 354 2.39 -17.54 20.89
CA LEU A 354 3.81 -17.49 20.57
C LEU A 354 4.46 -16.35 21.37
N SER A 355 5.39 -16.69 22.26
CA SER A 355 6.20 -15.68 22.96
C SER A 355 7.33 -15.21 22.04
N THR A 356 7.42 -13.90 21.81
CA THR A 356 8.48 -13.29 20.99
C THR A 356 9.68 -12.84 21.82
N GLY A 357 9.63 -12.94 23.14
CA GLY A 357 10.66 -12.39 24.05
C GLY A 357 10.75 -10.86 24.04
N LYS A 358 9.90 -10.16 23.27
CA LYS A 358 9.90 -8.69 23.16
C LYS A 358 9.34 -8.03 24.42
N PRO A 359 9.85 -6.84 24.82
CA PRO A 359 9.41 -6.16 26.03
C PRO A 359 7.94 -5.68 25.93
N ARG A 360 7.07 -6.33 26.71
CA ARG A 360 5.60 -6.14 26.73
C ARG A 360 5.16 -4.71 27.08
N ARG A 361 5.90 -4.00 27.95
CA ARG A 361 5.56 -2.65 28.43
C ARG A 361 5.77 -1.56 27.38
N LEU A 362 6.74 -1.73 26.49
CA LEU A 362 7.07 -0.74 25.45
C LEU A 362 6.16 -0.86 24.22
N LEU A 363 5.54 -2.03 24.04
CA LEU A 363 4.45 -2.22 23.09
C LEU A 363 3.13 -1.57 23.57
N SER A 364 2.95 -1.25 24.85
CA SER A 364 1.67 -0.73 25.34
C SER A 364 1.69 0.76 25.68
N LYS A 365 2.86 1.41 25.81
CA LYS A 365 2.92 2.78 26.34
C LYS A 365 3.79 3.70 25.49
N LEU A 366 3.16 4.64 24.79
CA LEU A 366 3.75 5.96 24.57
C LEU A 366 3.25 6.92 25.67
N PRO A 367 4.04 7.92 26.08
CA PRO A 367 3.55 9.00 26.92
C PRO A 367 2.42 9.73 26.19
N SER A 368 1.20 9.68 26.71
CA SER A 368 0.08 10.49 26.21
C SER A 368 0.23 11.94 26.69
N SER A 369 -0.17 12.90 25.86
CA SER A 369 -0.12 14.32 26.18
C SER A 369 -1.01 14.65 27.36
N GLY A 370 -0.42 15.10 28.48
CA GLY A 370 -1.10 15.88 29.51
C GLY A 370 -2.23 15.18 30.27
N GLY A 371 -1.89 14.48 31.34
CA GLY A 371 -2.84 14.07 32.36
C GLY A 371 -2.16 13.26 33.45
N THR A 372 -2.25 13.72 34.70
CA THR A 372 -1.80 12.99 35.90
C THR A 372 -2.64 11.74 36.20
N ASP A 373 -3.64 11.44 35.38
CA ASP A 373 -4.49 10.26 35.54
C ASP A 373 -3.90 9.06 34.80
N SER A 374 -3.19 8.26 35.57
CA SER A 374 -2.64 6.95 35.20
C SER A 374 -3.70 5.87 34.84
N SER A 375 -4.96 6.25 34.61
CA SER A 375 -6.13 5.36 34.60
C SER A 375 -6.80 5.09 33.25
N SER A 376 -6.54 5.83 32.16
CA SER A 376 -7.16 5.52 30.84
C SER A 376 -6.14 5.03 29.79
N ARG A 377 -5.68 3.78 29.98
CA ARG A 377 -4.82 3.04 29.05
C ARG A 377 -5.60 2.67 27.78
N GLN A 378 -5.52 3.48 26.73
CA GLN A 378 -5.98 3.07 25.39
C GLN A 378 -4.88 2.26 24.69
N THR A 379 -4.75 0.99 25.06
CA THR A 379 -3.82 0.02 24.46
C THR A 379 -4.55 -0.84 23.43
N THR A 380 -5.21 -0.23 22.45
CA THR A 380 -5.90 -0.98 21.40
C THR A 380 -5.05 -1.03 20.16
N VAL A 381 -4.91 -2.23 19.58
CA VAL A 381 -4.50 -2.37 18.19
C VAL A 381 -5.75 -2.55 17.35
N ARG A 382 -5.97 -1.67 16.38
CA ARG A 382 -7.18 -1.66 15.54
C ARG A 382 -7.01 -2.37 14.21
N ALA A 383 -5.81 -2.32 13.64
CA ALA A 383 -5.53 -2.86 12.32
C ALA A 383 -4.11 -3.42 12.25
N LEU A 384 -3.95 -4.41 11.38
CA LEU A 384 -2.67 -5.05 11.07
C LEU A 384 -2.45 -5.03 9.57
N GLU A 385 -1.18 -5.00 9.16
CA GLU A 385 -0.78 -5.26 7.79
C GLU A 385 0.52 -6.05 7.77
N VAL A 386 0.55 -7.17 7.04
CA VAL A 386 1.71 -8.04 6.95
C VAL A 386 2.55 -7.58 5.77
N LEU A 387 3.83 -7.29 6.01
CA LEU A 387 4.78 -6.86 4.97
C LEU A 387 5.64 -8.02 4.47
N SER A 388 5.92 -8.98 5.36
CA SER A 388 6.64 -10.22 5.09
C SER A 388 6.39 -11.19 6.25
N PRO A 389 6.80 -12.47 6.16
CA PRO A 389 6.52 -13.46 7.20
C PRO A 389 7.02 -13.12 8.62
N ASN A 390 7.95 -12.18 8.74
CA ASN A 390 8.48 -11.73 10.02
C ASN A 390 8.27 -10.24 10.28
N VAL A 391 7.60 -9.50 9.39
CA VAL A 391 7.48 -8.04 9.53
C VAL A 391 6.03 -7.63 9.34
N LEU A 392 5.49 -6.92 10.32
CA LEU A 392 4.12 -6.42 10.30
C LEU A 392 4.04 -4.95 10.74
N LEU A 393 3.01 -4.27 10.27
CA LEU A 393 2.55 -2.97 10.76
C LEU A 393 1.34 -3.16 11.66
N SER A 394 1.29 -2.39 12.74
CA SER A 394 0.17 -2.36 13.68
C SER A 394 -0.29 -0.92 13.89
N ALA A 395 -1.59 -0.67 13.78
CA ALA A 395 -2.21 0.65 13.98
C ALA A 395 -2.82 0.73 15.37
N TRP A 396 -2.45 1.77 16.12
CA TRP A 396 -2.77 1.93 17.54
C TRP A 396 -3.74 3.09 17.77
N ASP A 397 -4.43 3.05 18.91
CA ASP A 397 -5.37 4.11 19.32
C ASP A 397 -4.71 5.46 19.60
N ASP A 398 -3.41 5.46 19.85
CA ASP A 398 -2.61 6.68 20.07
C ASP A 398 -2.24 7.42 18.76
N GLY A 399 -2.77 6.95 17.63
CA GLY A 399 -2.49 7.48 16.29
C GLY A 399 -1.13 7.07 15.71
N THR A 400 -0.41 6.15 16.36
CA THR A 400 0.84 5.61 15.85
C THR A 400 0.64 4.35 15.01
N VAL A 401 1.50 4.19 14.01
CA VAL A 401 1.69 2.92 13.30
C VAL A 401 3.07 2.39 13.63
N ARG A 402 3.15 1.15 14.10
CA ARG A 402 4.39 0.55 14.60
C ARG A 402 4.78 -0.62 13.71
N LEU A 403 6.03 -0.59 13.25
CA LEU A 403 6.65 -1.69 12.51
C LEU A 403 7.35 -2.60 13.50
N THR A 404 7.00 -3.89 13.43
CA THR A 404 7.56 -4.93 14.28
C THR A 404 8.18 -6.01 13.41
N ASP A 405 9.50 -6.18 13.50
CA ASP A 405 10.23 -7.32 12.95
C ASP A 405 10.39 -8.37 14.04
N LEU A 406 9.79 -9.55 13.86
CA LEU A 406 9.78 -10.64 14.84
C LEU A 406 11.17 -11.17 15.18
N ARG A 407 12.17 -10.93 14.32
CA ARG A 407 13.57 -11.34 14.53
C ARG A 407 14.32 -10.36 15.43
N SER A 408 13.80 -9.15 15.58
CA SER A 408 14.39 -8.11 16.41
C SER A 408 13.92 -8.22 17.86
N PRO A 409 14.81 -8.07 18.86
CA PRO A 409 14.41 -8.07 20.27
C PRO A 409 13.63 -6.80 20.65
N ARG A 410 13.61 -5.78 19.80
CA ARG A 410 12.93 -4.50 20.06
C ARG A 410 11.42 -4.69 20.11
N ALA A 411 10.74 -3.91 20.94
CA ALA A 411 9.28 -3.81 20.92
C ALA A 411 8.75 -3.34 19.55
N ALA A 412 9.33 -2.26 19.02
CA ALA A 412 9.08 -1.78 17.68
C ALA A 412 10.40 -1.34 17.02
N ASP A 413 10.55 -1.63 15.73
CA ASP A 413 11.73 -1.32 14.93
C ASP A 413 11.63 0.04 14.22
N ALA A 414 10.40 0.52 14.02
CA ALA A 414 10.12 1.89 13.62
C ALA A 414 8.73 2.28 14.10
N LEU A 415 8.56 3.57 14.38
CA LEU A 415 7.26 4.17 14.67
C LEU A 415 6.96 5.27 13.66
N PHE A 416 5.72 5.33 13.20
CA PHE A 416 5.23 6.32 12.26
C PHE A 416 4.05 7.05 12.88
N ARG A 417 4.08 8.38 12.80
CA ARG A 417 3.01 9.23 13.34
C ARG A 417 2.84 10.49 12.51
N ASP A 418 1.61 10.89 12.28
CA ASP A 418 1.33 12.25 11.82
C ASP A 418 1.78 13.24 12.90
N ARG A 419 2.58 14.25 12.54
CA ARG A 419 3.11 15.24 13.48
C ARG A 419 2.50 16.63 13.30
N ALA A 420 1.70 16.83 12.26
CA ALA A 420 1.34 18.16 11.77
C ALA A 420 -0.16 18.42 11.69
N TYR A 421 -1.02 17.40 11.56
CA TYR A 421 -2.46 17.63 11.42
C TYR A 421 -3.26 17.03 12.58
N GLN A 422 -3.28 15.70 12.70
CA GLN A 422 -4.02 14.97 13.73
C GLN A 422 -3.16 13.82 14.30
N PRO A 423 -2.20 14.12 15.18
CA PRO A 423 -1.24 13.13 15.69
C PRO A 423 -1.85 12.02 16.53
N ASP A 424 -2.90 12.33 17.30
CA ASP A 424 -3.56 11.40 18.22
C ASP A 424 -4.78 10.69 17.59
N GLU A 425 -5.05 10.92 16.30
CA GLU A 425 -6.22 10.33 15.65
C GLU A 425 -6.02 8.82 15.42
N PRO A 426 -6.92 7.97 15.97
CA PRO A 426 -6.83 6.53 15.84
C PRO A 426 -7.05 6.08 14.39
N LEU A 427 -6.38 5.00 14.02
CA LEU A 427 -6.35 4.47 12.65
C LEU A 427 -7.06 3.11 12.60
N SER A 428 -7.93 2.90 11.63
CA SER A 428 -8.84 1.73 11.55
C SER A 428 -8.45 0.69 10.51
N SER A 429 -7.60 1.05 9.55
CA SER A 429 -7.21 0.19 8.42
C SER A 429 -5.80 0.53 7.96
N LEU A 430 -5.10 -0.48 7.43
CA LEU A 430 -3.74 -0.37 6.91
C LEU A 430 -3.65 -1.08 5.57
N LEU A 431 -2.84 -0.53 4.67
CA LEU A 431 -2.50 -1.10 3.37
C LEU A 431 -1.08 -0.71 3.01
N ALA A 432 -0.21 -1.67 2.73
CA ALA A 432 1.19 -1.39 2.39
C ALA A 432 1.50 -1.64 0.91
N TRP A 433 2.66 -1.17 0.43
CA TRP A 433 3.29 -1.61 -0.82
C TRP A 433 4.71 -2.06 -0.53
N GLY A 434 4.86 -3.38 -0.35
CA GLY A 434 6.05 -3.97 0.26
C GLY A 434 6.53 -3.19 1.49
N GLY A 435 7.84 -2.99 1.57
CA GLY A 435 8.47 -2.18 2.61
C GLY A 435 8.77 -0.73 2.20
N GLU A 436 8.09 -0.18 1.19
CA GLU A 436 8.37 1.18 0.70
C GLU A 436 7.40 2.25 1.20
N ARG A 437 6.10 1.96 1.21
CA ARG A 437 5.05 2.91 1.57
C ARG A 437 3.87 2.18 2.18
N PHE A 438 3.07 2.90 2.96
CA PHE A 438 1.78 2.40 3.39
C PHE A 438 0.75 3.53 3.55
N VAL A 439 -0.52 3.17 3.52
CA VAL A 439 -1.66 4.05 3.81
C VAL A 439 -2.32 3.56 5.08
N ALA A 440 -2.68 4.50 5.94
CA ALA A 440 -3.55 4.26 7.08
C ALA A 440 -4.86 5.04 6.90
N GLY A 441 -5.99 4.35 7.09
CA GLY A 441 -7.30 4.97 7.11
C GLY A 441 -7.66 5.44 8.52
N SER A 442 -8.25 6.63 8.62
CA SER A 442 -8.73 7.15 9.90
C SER A 442 -9.93 6.38 10.44
N ASN A 443 -9.97 6.20 11.76
CA ASN A 443 -11.09 5.58 12.46
C ASN A 443 -12.27 6.55 12.72
N GLU A 444 -12.11 7.85 12.43
CA GLU A 444 -13.10 8.88 12.74
C GLU A 444 -13.55 9.67 11.50
N HIS A 445 -12.65 9.85 10.54
CA HIS A 445 -12.80 10.72 9.39
C HIS A 445 -12.50 9.98 8.07
N ALA A 446 -12.93 10.55 6.95
CA ALA A 446 -12.61 10.08 5.60
C ALA A 446 -11.19 10.51 5.19
N HIS A 447 -10.22 10.30 6.08
CA HIS A 447 -8.82 10.68 5.91
C HIS A 447 -7.97 9.45 5.60
N LEU A 448 -7.04 9.61 4.66
CA LEU A 448 -6.00 8.64 4.34
C LEU A 448 -4.65 9.26 4.66
N LYS A 449 -3.92 8.69 5.61
CA LYS A 449 -2.54 9.09 5.92
C LYS A 449 -1.59 8.21 5.11
N MET A 450 -0.86 8.80 4.18
CA MET A 450 0.09 8.13 3.30
C MET A 450 1.51 8.35 3.85
N PHE A 451 2.19 7.25 4.17
CA PHE A 451 3.51 7.26 4.76
C PHE A 451 4.55 6.75 3.76
N ASP A 452 5.63 7.52 3.58
CA ASP A 452 6.83 7.06 2.87
C ASP A 452 7.82 6.49 3.87
N VAL A 453 8.14 5.20 3.74
CA VAL A 453 9.04 4.47 4.65
C VAL A 453 10.35 4.07 3.99
N ARG A 454 10.60 4.50 2.74
CA ARG A 454 11.82 4.19 2.01
C ARG A 454 13.04 4.80 2.70
N ARG A 455 13.94 3.94 3.16
CA ARG A 455 15.25 4.38 3.67
C ARG A 455 16.02 5.14 2.59
N PRO A 456 16.81 6.18 2.93
CA PRO A 456 17.65 6.86 1.94
C PRO A 456 18.53 5.87 1.18
N GLY A 457 18.36 5.80 -0.14
CA GLY A 457 19.12 4.91 -1.03
C GLY A 457 18.65 3.46 -1.11
N VAL A 458 17.53 3.09 -0.48
CA VAL A 458 16.88 1.78 -0.63
C VAL A 458 15.51 1.96 -1.27
N GLY A 459 15.19 1.11 -2.26
CA GLY A 459 13.94 1.18 -3.02
C GLY A 459 13.98 2.18 -4.16
N TYR A 460 12.99 2.10 -5.05
CA TYR A 460 12.98 2.91 -6.26
C TYR A 460 12.43 4.30 -5.95
N ALA A 461 13.24 5.33 -6.20
CA ALA A 461 12.82 6.74 -6.12
C ALA A 461 12.93 7.38 -7.49
N TYR A 462 11.79 7.72 -8.11
CA TYR A 462 11.77 8.20 -9.49
C TYR A 462 12.58 9.50 -9.62
N ALA A 463 12.40 10.42 -8.69
CA ALA A 463 13.12 11.70 -8.66
C ALA A 463 14.63 11.52 -8.51
N GLU A 464 15.09 10.45 -7.87
CA GLU A 464 16.51 10.14 -7.79
C GLU A 464 17.03 9.51 -9.08
N ALA A 465 16.21 8.64 -9.66
CA ALA A 465 16.63 7.74 -10.72
C ALA A 465 16.56 8.39 -12.12
N ALA A 466 15.53 9.21 -12.37
CA ALA A 466 15.17 9.70 -13.69
C ALA A 466 15.36 11.21 -13.89
N ALA A 467 15.52 11.98 -12.81
CA ALA A 467 15.61 13.42 -12.94
C ALA A 467 16.97 13.87 -13.52
N PRO A 468 17.00 14.96 -14.30
CA PRO A 468 18.27 15.51 -14.76
C PRO A 468 19.06 16.12 -13.60
N CYS A 469 20.39 16.08 -13.69
CA CYS A 469 21.25 16.74 -12.71
C CYS A 469 21.03 18.25 -12.73
N ARG A 470 20.91 18.86 -11.55
CA ARG A 470 20.71 20.30 -11.35
C ARG A 470 21.56 20.81 -10.20
N ALA A 471 21.99 22.07 -10.31
CA ALA A 471 22.72 22.78 -9.26
C ALA A 471 21.79 23.23 -8.11
N ARG A 472 20.52 23.53 -8.42
CA ARG A 472 19.52 23.93 -7.43
C ARG A 472 18.80 22.72 -6.84
N GLY A 473 18.34 22.86 -5.60
CA GLY A 473 17.53 21.85 -4.91
C GLY A 473 16.13 21.68 -5.54
N PRO A 474 15.40 20.61 -5.15
CA PRO A 474 14.01 20.42 -5.54
C PRO A 474 13.13 21.58 -5.05
N VAL A 475 12.05 21.84 -5.79
CA VAL A 475 11.02 22.83 -5.43
C VAL A 475 9.70 22.08 -5.26
N PRO A 476 8.88 22.45 -4.25
CA PRO A 476 9.14 23.39 -3.18
C PRO A 476 10.25 22.91 -2.24
N ALA A 477 10.94 23.88 -1.62
CA ALA A 477 11.84 23.56 -0.52
C ALA A 477 11.01 23.03 0.66
N PRO A 478 11.56 22.10 1.47
CA PRO A 478 10.85 21.60 2.64
C PRO A 478 10.52 22.76 3.58
N ALA A 479 9.38 22.64 4.27
CA ALA A 479 8.92 23.66 5.20
C ALA A 479 10.04 24.08 6.18
N PRO A 480 10.21 25.37 6.49
CA PRO A 480 11.34 25.89 7.25
C PRO A 480 11.48 25.25 8.65
N ALA A 481 10.36 24.88 9.29
CA ALA A 481 10.38 24.13 10.55
C ALA A 481 10.94 22.70 10.42
N ALA A 482 10.83 22.07 9.24
CA ALA A 482 11.44 20.78 8.94
C ALA A 482 12.91 20.92 8.52
N ALA A 483 13.26 22.03 7.85
CA ALA A 483 14.64 22.35 7.48
C ALA A 483 15.51 22.78 8.68
N ALA A 484 14.94 23.49 9.66
CA ALA A 484 15.66 23.96 10.86
C ALA A 484 16.14 22.82 11.77
N VAL A 485 15.37 21.74 11.87
CA VAL A 485 15.74 20.52 12.63
C VAL A 485 16.84 19.73 11.92
N SER A 486 17.00 19.93 10.61
CA SER A 486 17.91 19.19 9.73
C SER A 486 18.94 20.12 9.06
N ALA A 487 19.27 21.25 9.69
CA ALA A 487 20.16 22.28 9.15
C ALA A 487 21.59 21.76 8.86
N THR A 488 21.95 20.58 9.36
CA THR A 488 23.20 19.86 9.10
C THR A 488 23.15 18.92 7.88
N ALA A 489 21.99 18.67 7.28
CA ALA A 489 21.77 17.55 6.35
C ALA A 489 21.55 17.94 4.87
N VAL A 490 21.32 19.21 4.54
CA VAL A 490 21.23 19.64 3.13
C VAL A 490 22.63 19.98 2.64
N PRO A 491 23.23 19.18 1.73
CA PRO A 491 24.60 19.42 1.31
C PRO A 491 24.70 20.70 0.48
N THR A 492 25.18 21.76 1.12
CA THR A 492 25.58 23.01 0.47
C THR A 492 26.89 22.77 -0.29
N GLY A 493 27.02 23.33 -1.50
CA GLY A 493 28.29 23.29 -2.27
C GLY A 493 28.53 22.09 -3.18
N ARG A 494 27.53 21.23 -3.48
CA ARG A 494 27.70 20.14 -4.48
C ARG A 494 27.57 20.67 -5.92
N GLY A 495 28.44 20.18 -6.81
CA GLY A 495 28.46 20.56 -8.22
C GLY A 495 27.16 20.27 -8.98
N ALA A 496 27.00 20.86 -10.17
CA ALA A 496 25.77 20.77 -10.97
C ALA A 496 25.49 19.37 -11.57
N ARG A 497 26.43 18.44 -11.48
CA ARG A 497 26.35 17.11 -12.11
C ARG A 497 26.78 16.00 -11.16
N CYS A 498 26.09 14.86 -11.25
CA CYS A 498 26.54 13.62 -10.62
C CYS A 498 27.77 13.08 -11.36
N HIS A 499 28.65 12.42 -10.61
CA HIS A 499 29.84 11.76 -11.12
C HIS A 499 29.77 10.27 -10.75
N ALA A 500 29.39 9.44 -11.72
CA ALA A 500 29.10 8.02 -11.49
C ALA A 500 30.31 7.25 -10.93
N LEU A 501 31.52 7.47 -11.49
CA LEU A 501 32.73 6.74 -11.08
C LEU A 501 33.21 7.05 -9.65
N SER A 502 32.84 8.21 -9.10
CA SER A 502 33.25 8.61 -7.74
C SER A 502 32.08 8.55 -6.75
N GLY A 503 30.90 8.13 -7.20
CA GLY A 503 29.66 8.14 -6.41
C GLY A 503 29.18 9.54 -5.99
N ARG A 504 29.84 10.63 -6.44
CA ARG A 504 29.47 12.00 -6.03
C ARG A 504 28.16 12.41 -6.73
N ARG A 505 27.22 12.95 -5.96
CA ARG A 505 25.91 13.39 -6.46
C ARG A 505 25.86 14.91 -6.58
N CYS A 506 25.07 15.43 -7.52
CA CYS A 506 24.74 16.85 -7.55
C CYS A 506 23.85 17.24 -6.36
N GLY A 507 23.70 18.54 -6.11
CA GLY A 507 22.85 19.06 -5.03
C GLY A 507 21.42 18.50 -5.09
N PHE A 508 20.79 18.55 -6.28
CA PHE A 508 19.45 18.00 -6.50
C PHE A 508 19.30 16.52 -6.10
N HIS A 509 20.14 15.64 -6.65
CA HIS A 509 20.08 14.20 -6.37
C HIS A 509 20.46 13.82 -4.94
N ALA A 510 21.20 14.70 -4.25
CA ALA A 510 21.45 14.53 -2.83
C ALA A 510 20.21 14.90 -2.00
N CYS A 511 19.49 15.98 -2.37
CA CYS A 511 18.27 16.42 -1.69
C CYS A 511 17.11 15.42 -1.83
N VAL A 512 16.80 14.94 -3.05
CA VAL A 512 15.66 14.02 -3.28
C VAL A 512 15.76 12.67 -2.56
N ARG A 513 16.96 12.29 -2.10
CA ARG A 513 17.16 11.11 -1.24
C ARG A 513 16.74 11.35 0.21
N HIS A 514 16.72 12.60 0.65
CA HIS A 514 16.39 12.97 2.01
C HIS A 514 14.88 12.84 2.26
N ALA A 515 14.48 12.37 3.44
CA ALA A 515 13.07 12.17 3.80
C ALA A 515 12.26 13.48 3.72
N LEU A 516 12.91 14.62 3.99
CA LEU A 516 12.32 15.96 3.86
C LEU A 516 11.77 16.29 2.45
N TYR A 517 12.34 15.70 1.40
CA TYR A 517 11.89 15.91 0.01
C TYR A 517 10.99 14.75 -0.48
N ARG A 518 10.60 13.86 0.43
CA ARG A 518 9.65 12.77 0.23
C ARG A 518 8.65 12.77 1.39
N PRO A 519 7.91 13.88 1.62
CA PRO A 519 7.08 14.02 2.80
C PRO A 519 5.92 13.03 2.76
N SER A 520 5.58 12.49 3.93
CA SER A 520 4.30 11.82 4.13
C SER A 520 3.15 12.84 3.98
N SER A 521 1.95 12.36 3.72
CA SER A 521 0.80 13.22 3.41
C SER A 521 -0.52 12.70 3.98
N VAL A 522 -1.52 13.57 4.02
CA VAL A 522 -2.91 13.24 4.33
C VAL A 522 -3.77 13.62 3.14
N VAL A 523 -4.57 12.68 2.67
CA VAL A 523 -5.63 12.90 1.69
C VAL A 523 -6.96 12.90 2.42
N ILE A 524 -7.70 14.00 2.31
CA ILE A 524 -9.04 14.19 2.86
C ILE A 524 -10.02 13.97 1.72
N LEU A 525 -10.74 12.85 1.74
CA LEU A 525 -11.75 12.55 0.73
C LEU A 525 -13.05 13.29 1.05
N GLN A 526 -13.61 13.98 0.07
CA GLN A 526 -14.88 14.68 0.16
C GLN A 526 -15.85 14.07 -0.86
N PRO A 527 -16.53 12.95 -0.52
CA PRO A 527 -17.62 12.49 -1.35
C PRO A 527 -18.71 13.57 -1.39
N ARG A 528 -19.06 14.03 -2.60
CA ARG A 528 -20.13 15.01 -2.80
C ARG A 528 -21.51 14.34 -2.69
N PRO A 529 -22.57 15.09 -2.32
CA PRO A 529 -22.59 16.48 -1.83
C PRO A 529 -22.41 16.62 -0.30
N ALA A 530 -22.06 17.82 0.13
CA ALA A 530 -21.51 18.25 1.43
C ALA A 530 -22.36 18.03 2.72
N ALA A 531 -22.89 16.84 3.01
CA ALA A 531 -23.42 16.53 4.35
C ALA A 531 -22.38 15.80 5.21
N ARG A 532 -22.07 16.42 6.34
CA ARG A 532 -21.10 15.93 7.32
C ARG A 532 -21.77 14.91 8.26
N THR A 533 -21.74 13.62 7.92
CA THR A 533 -22.12 12.56 8.86
C THR A 533 -20.90 12.03 9.59
N ARG A 534 -20.89 12.13 10.93
CA ARG A 534 -19.94 11.43 11.79
C ARG A 534 -20.56 10.10 12.24
N PRO A 535 -19.81 8.98 12.30
CA PRO A 535 -18.40 8.82 11.93
C PRO A 535 -18.21 8.58 10.41
N ALA A 536 -17.15 9.15 9.83
CA ALA A 536 -16.77 8.97 8.43
C ALA A 536 -15.58 8.01 8.27
N ARG A 537 -15.48 7.01 9.15
CA ARG A 537 -14.30 6.13 9.27
C ARG A 537 -13.99 5.39 7.98
N VAL A 538 -12.71 5.13 7.73
CA VAL A 538 -12.29 4.22 6.66
C VAL A 538 -12.43 2.79 7.16
N HIS A 539 -13.37 2.03 6.61
CA HIS A 539 -13.71 0.67 7.07
C HIS A 539 -12.70 -0.39 6.63
N ALA A 540 -12.21 -0.28 5.40
CA ALA A 540 -11.27 -1.22 4.81
C ALA A 540 -10.44 -0.52 3.73
N LEU A 541 -9.25 -1.06 3.48
CA LEU A 541 -8.36 -0.68 2.39
C LEU A 541 -7.95 -1.95 1.65
N ALA A 542 -7.92 -1.91 0.33
CA ALA A 542 -7.53 -3.06 -0.48
C ALA A 542 -6.79 -2.65 -1.76
N LYS A 543 -5.94 -3.53 -2.27
CA LYS A 543 -5.28 -3.40 -3.58
C LYS A 543 -5.27 -4.77 -4.24
N ALA A 544 -5.36 -4.84 -5.56
CA ALA A 544 -5.27 -6.11 -6.27
C ALA A 544 -3.86 -6.74 -6.21
N GLY A 545 -2.82 -5.90 -6.11
CA GLY A 545 -1.43 -6.30 -5.99
C GLY A 545 -0.51 -5.08 -5.88
N ASP A 546 0.79 -5.31 -5.68
CA ASP A 546 1.76 -4.22 -5.48
C ASP A 546 1.99 -3.33 -6.69
N ALA A 547 1.89 -3.94 -7.87
CA ALA A 547 1.97 -3.26 -9.16
C ALA A 547 0.65 -2.61 -9.61
N SER A 548 -0.44 -2.79 -8.84
CA SER A 548 -1.73 -2.21 -9.18
C SER A 548 -1.63 -0.69 -9.30
N GLY A 549 -2.25 -0.18 -10.37
CA GLY A 549 -2.43 1.24 -10.60
C GLY A 549 -3.51 1.86 -9.73
N SER A 550 -4.18 1.09 -8.87
CA SER A 550 -5.26 1.60 -8.01
C SER A 550 -5.32 0.87 -6.67
N PHE A 551 -5.87 1.55 -5.67
CA PHE A 551 -6.30 0.92 -4.42
C PHE A 551 -7.69 1.41 -4.05
N TYR A 552 -8.36 0.68 -3.18
CA TYR A 552 -9.77 0.86 -2.85
C TYR A 552 -9.94 1.20 -1.38
N VAL A 553 -10.96 2.00 -1.09
CA VAL A 553 -11.23 2.59 0.22
C VAL A 553 -12.70 2.39 0.53
N GLY A 554 -13.01 1.67 1.60
CA GLY A 554 -14.36 1.53 2.11
C GLY A 554 -14.75 2.74 2.95
N LEU A 555 -15.70 3.54 2.46
CA LEU A 555 -16.27 4.71 3.14
C LEU A 555 -17.74 4.41 3.51
N PRO A 556 -18.32 5.02 4.55
CA PRO A 556 -19.73 4.81 4.85
C PRO A 556 -20.61 5.11 3.63
N GLY A 557 -21.35 4.10 3.16
CA GLY A 557 -22.25 4.18 2.00
C GLY A 557 -21.57 4.25 0.64
N ALA A 558 -20.24 4.13 0.56
CA ALA A 558 -19.51 4.31 -0.69
C ALA A 558 -18.18 3.54 -0.75
N VAL A 559 -17.73 3.22 -1.96
CA VAL A 559 -16.36 2.72 -2.18
C VAL A 559 -15.61 3.72 -3.04
N ALA A 560 -14.47 4.22 -2.56
CA ALA A 560 -13.60 5.08 -3.34
C ALA A 560 -12.44 4.26 -3.94
N GLU A 561 -12.18 4.46 -5.22
CA GLU A 561 -11.04 3.94 -5.95
C GLU A 561 -10.04 5.07 -6.16
N MET A 562 -8.86 4.91 -5.59
CA MET A 562 -7.74 5.83 -5.70
C MET A 562 -6.85 5.40 -6.87
N ARG A 563 -7.12 5.96 -8.06
CA ARG A 563 -6.40 5.61 -9.30
C ARG A 563 -5.13 6.43 -9.44
N LEU A 564 -4.03 5.79 -9.83
CA LEU A 564 -2.82 6.49 -10.24
C LEU A 564 -3.03 7.04 -11.65
N GLY A 565 -2.98 8.36 -11.79
CA GLY A 565 -3.24 9.03 -13.05
C GLY A 565 -3.09 10.54 -12.94
N GLU A 566 -3.06 11.21 -14.08
CA GLU A 566 -3.11 12.68 -14.12
C GLU A 566 -4.58 13.13 -13.90
N GLN A 567 -4.77 14.26 -13.20
CA GLN A 567 -6.08 14.70 -12.67
C GLN A 567 -7.18 14.89 -13.73
N ASP A 568 -6.82 15.07 -15.00
CA ASP A 568 -7.78 15.26 -16.10
C ASP A 568 -8.53 13.97 -16.50
N ALA A 569 -8.13 12.82 -15.94
CA ALA A 569 -8.82 11.56 -16.17
C ALA A 569 -10.13 11.49 -15.37
N GLY A 570 -11.23 11.99 -15.93
CA GLY A 570 -12.57 11.80 -15.36
C GLY A 570 -13.03 10.34 -15.34
N VAL A 571 -14.21 10.09 -14.78
CA VAL A 571 -14.87 8.78 -14.91
C VAL A 571 -15.16 8.50 -16.38
N ARG A 572 -14.74 7.34 -16.90
CA ARG A 572 -14.99 6.98 -18.30
C ARG A 572 -16.49 6.78 -18.51
N PRO A 573 -17.09 7.25 -19.62
CA PRO A 573 -18.52 7.06 -19.87
C PRO A 573 -18.97 5.60 -19.86
N GLN A 574 -18.12 4.68 -20.34
CA GLN A 574 -18.39 3.24 -20.31
C GLN A 574 -18.41 2.67 -18.89
N GLU A 575 -17.51 3.13 -18.02
CA GLU A 575 -17.42 2.75 -16.61
C GLU A 575 -18.65 3.27 -15.85
N ALA A 576 -19.03 4.54 -16.05
CA ALA A 576 -20.26 5.10 -15.49
C ALA A 576 -21.52 4.35 -15.95
N ARG A 577 -21.61 3.99 -17.23
CA ARG A 577 -22.72 3.20 -17.77
C ARG A 577 -22.75 1.79 -17.19
N ALA A 578 -21.61 1.10 -17.09
CA ALA A 578 -21.51 -0.25 -16.55
C ALA A 578 -21.92 -0.29 -15.06
N ALA A 579 -21.48 0.70 -14.28
CA ALA A 579 -21.92 0.89 -12.90
C ALA A 579 -23.43 1.14 -12.84
N ALA A 580 -23.96 2.07 -13.65
CA ALA A 580 -25.38 2.45 -13.64
C ALA A 580 -26.32 1.28 -13.97
N VAL A 581 -25.95 0.41 -14.92
CA VAL A 581 -26.71 -0.81 -15.25
C VAL A 581 -26.87 -1.73 -14.05
N ARG A 582 -25.93 -1.70 -13.10
CA ARG A 582 -25.98 -2.49 -11.85
C ARG A 582 -26.48 -1.70 -10.65
N GLY A 583 -27.06 -0.52 -10.87
CA GLY A 583 -27.60 0.33 -9.81
C GLY A 583 -26.53 1.10 -9.04
N TRP A 584 -25.35 1.33 -9.62
CA TRP A 584 -24.28 2.11 -8.99
C TRP A 584 -24.02 3.40 -9.74
N ARG A 585 -23.65 4.45 -9.02
CA ARG A 585 -23.17 5.71 -9.59
C ARG A 585 -21.67 5.82 -9.41
N ALA A 586 -20.96 6.23 -10.45
CA ALA A 586 -19.53 6.49 -10.43
C ALA A 586 -19.26 7.98 -10.67
N GLU A 587 -18.58 8.65 -9.74
CA GLU A 587 -18.28 10.09 -9.81
C GLU A 587 -16.83 10.37 -9.40
N VAL A 588 -16.21 11.43 -9.94
CA VAL A 588 -14.91 11.88 -9.42
C VAL A 588 -15.14 12.57 -8.08
N ALA A 589 -14.43 12.14 -7.04
CA ALA A 589 -14.49 12.77 -5.74
C ALA A 589 -13.67 14.06 -5.69
N GLU A 590 -14.15 15.04 -4.93
CA GLU A 590 -13.27 16.09 -4.47
C GLU A 590 -12.36 15.54 -3.37
N TYR A 591 -11.14 16.04 -3.34
CA TYR A 591 -10.22 15.71 -2.26
C TYR A 591 -9.33 16.90 -1.96
N SER A 592 -8.90 16.97 -0.71
CA SER A 592 -7.86 17.89 -0.27
C SER A 592 -6.61 17.10 0.10
N PHE A 593 -5.45 17.74 -0.03
CA PHE A 593 -4.15 17.14 0.23
C PHE A 593 -3.37 18.03 1.20
N LEU A 594 -2.66 17.40 2.14
CA LEU A 594 -1.82 18.07 3.12
C LEU A 594 -0.51 17.30 3.32
N GLU A 595 0.63 17.97 3.24
CA GLU A 595 1.91 17.38 3.62
C GLU A 595 2.10 17.43 5.13
N ILE A 596 2.52 16.31 5.72
CA ILE A 596 2.78 16.18 7.17
C ILE A 596 4.27 15.97 7.49
N GLY A 597 5.12 16.02 6.47
CA GLY A 597 6.57 16.02 6.61
C GLY A 597 7.16 14.67 7.03
N GLU A 598 8.21 14.72 7.85
CA GLU A 598 8.89 13.53 8.37
C GLU A 598 8.13 12.93 9.55
N THR A 599 7.49 11.80 9.28
CA THR A 599 6.61 11.08 10.21
C THR A 599 7.28 9.90 10.91
N ARG A 600 8.46 9.50 10.45
CA ARG A 600 9.22 8.38 11.02
C ARG A 600 9.92 8.84 12.31
N ILE A 601 9.84 8.00 13.32
CA ILE A 601 10.50 8.15 14.61
C ILE A 601 11.39 6.93 14.77
N ASP A 602 12.71 7.14 14.64
CA ASP A 602 13.67 6.05 14.76
C ASP A 602 13.81 5.60 16.21
N THR A 603 13.67 4.30 16.45
CA THR A 603 13.72 3.68 17.77
C THR A 603 15.14 3.38 18.24
N VAL A 604 16.15 4.02 17.63
CA VAL A 604 17.59 3.76 17.85
C VAL A 604 18.09 4.18 19.24
N MET A 605 17.30 4.95 20.00
CA MET A 605 17.63 5.29 21.37
C MET A 605 16.98 4.28 22.32
N ASP A 606 17.79 3.60 23.13
CA ASP A 606 17.37 2.62 24.13
C ASP A 606 16.23 3.19 24.98
N TRP A 607 15.04 2.61 24.81
CA TRP A 607 13.84 2.91 25.59
C TRP A 607 13.95 2.40 27.05
N ASP A 608 15.10 1.82 27.41
CA ASP A 608 15.30 1.02 28.61
C ASP A 608 15.72 1.81 29.87
N GLY A 609 15.86 3.14 29.82
CA GLY A 609 16.47 3.85 30.97
C GLY A 609 16.08 5.29 31.28
N LEU A 610 15.37 6.01 30.42
CA LEU A 610 15.10 7.45 30.64
C LEU A 610 13.62 7.77 30.42
N ALA A 611 13.00 8.41 31.41
CA ALA A 611 11.66 8.96 31.32
C ALA A 611 11.68 10.19 30.39
N TRP A 612 11.64 9.95 29.09
CA TRP A 612 11.62 11.01 28.08
C TRP A 612 10.28 11.76 28.10
N SER A 613 10.34 13.09 28.01
CA SER A 613 9.15 13.92 27.82
C SER A 613 8.71 13.91 26.35
N GLU A 614 7.46 14.28 26.06
CA GLU A 614 6.98 14.44 24.67
C GLU A 614 7.83 15.38 23.81
N GLY A 615 8.54 16.32 24.47
CA GLY A 615 9.48 17.22 23.81
C GLY A 615 10.71 16.50 23.27
N ASP A 616 11.20 15.50 24.00
CA ASP A 616 12.42 14.75 23.65
C ASP A 616 12.17 13.74 22.51
N LEU A 617 10.94 13.23 22.41
CA LEU A 617 10.51 12.31 21.35
C LEU A 617 9.96 13.03 20.10
N GLY A 618 9.92 14.38 20.12
CA GLY A 618 9.30 15.17 19.06
C GLY A 618 7.83 14.80 18.83
N LEU A 619 7.13 14.42 19.90
CA LEU A 619 5.71 14.02 19.89
C LEU A 619 4.78 15.22 20.09
N ARG A 620 5.31 16.36 20.54
CA ARG A 620 4.52 17.60 20.57
C ARG A 620 4.10 17.99 19.15
N PRO A 621 2.81 18.27 18.91
CA PRO A 621 2.37 18.89 17.68
C PRO A 621 3.19 20.17 17.45
N ARG A 622 3.70 20.39 16.24
CA ARG A 622 4.48 21.61 15.96
C ARG A 622 3.65 22.85 16.28
N ALA A 623 4.24 23.83 16.95
CA ALA A 623 3.58 25.12 17.19
C ALA A 623 3.16 25.72 15.83
N GLY A 624 1.87 26.04 15.67
CA GLY A 624 1.30 26.52 14.41
C GLY A 624 0.78 25.42 13.46
N ALA A 625 0.85 24.13 13.84
CA ALA A 625 0.12 23.07 13.17
C ALA A 625 -1.39 23.40 13.16
N PRO A 626 -2.08 23.33 12.00
CA PRO A 626 -3.51 23.57 11.92
C PRO A 626 -4.24 22.49 12.72
N ARG A 627 -4.53 22.77 13.99
CA ARG A 627 -5.39 21.94 14.81
C ARG A 627 -6.81 22.13 14.32
N LEU A 628 -7.47 21.04 13.91
CA LEU A 628 -8.91 21.08 13.72
C LEU A 628 -9.56 21.21 15.12
N VAL A 629 -9.77 22.46 15.56
CA VAL A 629 -10.49 22.73 16.81
C VAL A 629 -11.96 22.40 16.57
N SER A 630 -12.37 21.15 16.82
CA SER A 630 -13.78 20.80 16.88
C SER A 630 -14.29 20.99 18.32
N ARG A 631 -14.73 22.19 18.66
CA ARG A 631 -15.76 22.38 19.71
C ARG A 631 -16.74 23.42 19.21
N THR A 632 -17.89 22.93 18.72
CA THR A 632 -19.15 23.65 18.57
C THR A 632 -19.11 24.96 17.77
N LEU A 633 -19.95 25.02 16.73
CA LEU A 633 -20.37 26.21 15.98
C LEU A 633 -19.40 26.72 14.86
N TRP A 634 -19.89 26.60 13.62
CA TRP A 634 -19.55 27.37 12.40
C TRP A 634 -18.37 26.94 11.52
N ASP A 635 -18.73 26.30 10.40
CA ASP A 635 -17.89 26.08 9.20
C ASP A 635 -18.16 27.13 8.11
N LYS A 636 -18.28 28.39 8.53
CA LYS A 636 -18.21 29.56 7.66
C LYS A 636 -17.33 30.61 8.32
N GLY A 637 -16.03 30.33 8.38
CA GLY A 637 -15.08 31.24 9.01
C GLY A 637 -13.67 30.88 8.61
N ARG A 638 -12.95 31.85 8.06
CA ARG A 638 -11.53 31.80 7.74
C ARG A 638 -10.76 31.03 8.83
N VAL A 639 -10.11 29.93 8.45
CA VAL A 639 -9.04 29.36 9.27
C VAL A 639 -7.89 30.37 9.22
N GLY A 640 -7.72 31.10 10.31
CA GLY A 640 -6.73 32.16 10.43
C GLY A 640 -5.30 31.62 10.45
N GLY A 641 -4.41 32.35 9.79
CA GLY A 641 -2.95 32.24 9.88
C GLY A 641 -2.32 31.26 8.89
N GLU A 642 -1.71 31.80 7.83
CA GLU A 642 -0.61 31.32 6.95
C GLU A 642 -0.34 29.80 6.75
N GLY A 643 -1.27 28.90 7.04
CA GLY A 643 -1.24 27.52 6.59
C GLY A 643 -1.60 27.52 5.11
N ALA A 644 -0.60 27.58 4.24
CA ALA A 644 -0.80 27.49 2.81
C ALA A 644 -1.50 26.17 2.47
N TRP A 645 -2.80 26.24 2.20
CA TRP A 645 -3.56 25.20 1.53
C TRP A 645 -2.99 25.10 0.12
N HIS A 646 -1.93 24.32 -0.05
CA HIS A 646 -1.41 24.00 -1.36
C HIS A 646 -2.42 23.07 -2.03
N ARG A 647 -3.40 23.67 -2.70
CA ARG A 647 -4.01 23.07 -3.88
C ARG A 647 -2.81 22.59 -4.72
N TRP A 648 -2.72 21.29 -4.94
CA TRP A 648 -1.60 20.63 -5.63
C TRP A 648 -1.08 21.52 -6.76
N ASP A 649 0.11 22.07 -6.60
CA ASP A 649 0.74 22.83 -7.67
C ASP A 649 1.34 21.79 -8.62
N ALA A 650 0.72 21.59 -9.76
CA ALA A 650 1.23 20.71 -10.82
C ALA A 650 2.69 21.06 -11.20
N ARG A 651 3.18 22.28 -10.88
CA ARG A 651 4.57 22.72 -11.03
C ARG A 651 5.56 22.03 -10.09
N PHE A 652 5.13 21.37 -9.01
CA PHE A 652 6.04 20.54 -8.18
C PHE A 652 6.74 19.48 -9.06
N TRP A 653 5.99 18.88 -10.00
CA TRP A 653 6.48 17.80 -10.85
C TRP A 653 6.17 17.96 -12.36
N ALA A 654 5.94 19.18 -12.84
CA ALA A 654 5.61 19.45 -14.24
C ALA A 654 6.61 18.79 -15.21
N ARG A 655 6.13 18.30 -16.37
CA ARG A 655 6.97 17.67 -17.40
C ARG A 655 8.15 18.54 -17.81
N GLU A 656 7.94 19.84 -17.85
CA GLU A 656 8.92 20.91 -18.10
C GLU A 656 10.13 20.86 -17.13
N HIS A 657 9.95 20.31 -15.93
CA HIS A 657 11.02 20.14 -14.94
C HIS A 657 11.83 18.86 -15.10
N PHE A 658 11.46 17.94 -16.00
CA PHE A 658 12.17 16.68 -16.22
C PHE A 658 12.58 16.46 -17.67
N GLU A 659 11.93 17.15 -18.61
CA GLU A 659 12.33 17.21 -20.01
C GLU A 659 13.35 18.35 -20.16
N VAL A 660 14.60 18.01 -20.50
CA VAL A 660 15.54 19.00 -21.03
C VAL A 660 14.97 19.42 -22.38
N THR A 661 14.51 20.66 -22.50
CA THR A 661 14.31 21.26 -23.82
C THR A 661 15.66 21.26 -24.53
N SER A 662 15.88 20.28 -25.40
CA SER A 662 16.96 20.34 -26.38
C SER A 662 16.58 21.45 -27.37
N ARG A 663 16.86 22.69 -27.01
CA ARG A 663 17.05 23.73 -28.02
C ARG A 663 18.45 23.52 -28.58
N VAL A 664 18.49 22.98 -29.80
CA VAL A 664 19.62 23.11 -30.71
C VAL A 664 19.84 24.60 -31.00
#